data_AF-A0A7H0KC31-F1
#
_entry.id   AF-A0A7H0KC31-F1
#
_cell.length_a   1.000
_cell.length_b   1.000
_cell.length_c   1.000
_cell.angle_alpha   90.00
_cell.angle_beta   90.00
_cell.angle_gamma   90.00
#
_symmetry.space_group_name_H-M   'P 1'
#
loop_
_entity.id
_entity.type
_entity.pdbx_description
1 polymer ?
#
loop_
_entity_poly.entity_id
_entity_poly.type
_entity_poly.pdbx_seq_one_letter_code
_entity_poly.pdbx_strand_id
1 'polypeptide(L)'
;MRRRIVTPAPPAPVPAPREPKPVRESADGGAPDKSLLTTSPKGETITPPETADTVAAGAVGTATTAEQETAEGGEKVVRATGSMAIATLISRITGFIRTVLIGAALGEVVAASFNTANTLPNLITEIVLGSVLTALVVPVLVRAEKEDADHGAAFIRRLFTLTLTLMTVVTVLAVATAPLLTRMMMDEESKGNLVQTTSFAYLVLPQIFFYGMFSLFMAILNTKEHFRPGAWAPVANNIVSIGVLVAYMALPGQLNPAAPTSISNPHVLLLGLGTTAGVVVQCLIMLPALRKLGIDLRPLWGIDERLKQFGGMALAIITYVAISQLGYVITTRIAFNADAAAQFIYQQHWMLLQMPYGIIGVTLLTAIMPRMSRNAADGDDEAVVADLTMGTKLTFIALIPIIIFMTALGPDIASALFAYGSFSPQAAHTLGLTISASSFTLIPYALVMLHLRVFYAREEAWTPTFIIAGITGTKVLLSALAPYIAQEPNHVVVLLGAANGFGFVAGALIGALLLRRKLGTLKFGDVMRTSVWAVGAALVGVAVVFGTRWLVRDVAGLHLPQSLGRLIGAPSLGNLIEVSLLGILFLVVTGLVLSRSKLPEVQNLGRAMQRIPGLSRFISPDEDRALEVGEVDPRDVSNQFLASDTFNASPVPPPMSAGVVRGPRLVPGAGVSDGRFRLIRDHGAATGARFWQAREVATGRDVALTFVDTTGSAPMAPATPREAALQAAGVARRTRKLAKLELPAVAENIEILSYRSGALVVSDWVEGSSVKAVAESGQTLHTEAVANALAPLAGAMAAAHEADVPLGLANRQQLRIDTEGRVRLAFPAVLQDASPATDAESFASALTLLTSNVNSDDLDQVTARTRALVEADAVDQAAFRDIERALYQAANLPVPNEDAPTDKIPVVEIIEPVEPVAEHVEDPDALRGGFGGQRMSPVTVGLLTFAAVVAAVLVGLLTTYLVDFVSGEDVVDKPTATPTATTDRRVPVVIGPLRQNVLDDGSLQLEPEDGSAFSLEQVLIDASGSAPFTLYGVPVEQETANPPVIAEGTLRSGQVSADVETSEPLLRVVLKVEGEAQVKDVTLVGRVRVH
;
A
#
# COMPACT_ATOMS: atom_id res chain seq x y z
N MET A 1 37.90 35.86 15.54
CA MET A 1 39.03 35.01 15.94
C MET A 1 39.29 33.98 14.86
N ARG A 2 40.39 34.18 14.09
CA ARG A 2 40.93 33.20 13.14
C ARG A 2 41.84 32.24 13.92
N ARG A 3 41.60 30.93 13.80
CA ARG A 3 42.55 29.78 13.88
C ARG A 3 41.90 28.58 14.58
N ARG A 4 41.57 27.56 13.78
CA ARG A 4 41.86 26.13 13.98
C ARG A 4 41.00 25.33 13.00
N ILE A 5 41.47 25.24 11.77
CA ILE A 5 41.06 24.20 10.83
C ILE A 5 42.21 23.19 10.86
N VAL A 6 41.96 22.02 11.44
CA VAL A 6 42.81 20.85 11.25
C VAL A 6 42.20 20.09 10.09
N THR A 7 42.93 20.00 8.98
CA THR A 7 42.56 19.11 7.86
C THR A 7 42.73 17.65 8.31
N PRO A 8 41.71 16.79 8.17
CA PRO A 8 41.88 15.36 8.43
C PRO A 8 42.87 14.74 7.45
N ALA A 9 43.74 13.86 7.95
CA ALA A 9 44.67 13.08 7.14
C ALA A 9 43.89 12.15 6.18
N PRO A 10 44.41 11.88 4.97
CA PRO A 10 43.77 10.97 4.05
C PRO A 10 43.73 9.54 4.66
N PRO A 11 42.62 8.80 4.48
CA PRO A 11 42.55 7.41 4.94
C PRO A 11 43.57 6.55 4.20
N ALA A 12 44.16 5.59 4.93
CA ALA A 12 45.11 4.62 4.38
C ALA A 12 44.52 3.84 3.19
N PRO A 13 45.32 3.46 2.18
CA PRO A 13 44.84 2.70 1.05
C PRO A 13 44.32 1.33 1.50
N VAL A 14 43.08 1.03 1.08
CA VAL A 14 42.41 -0.26 1.28
C VAL A 14 43.21 -1.35 0.56
N PRO A 15 43.51 -2.52 1.19
CA PRO A 15 44.17 -3.62 0.50
C PRO A 15 43.30 -4.14 -0.65
N ALA A 16 43.89 -4.36 -1.82
CA ALA A 16 43.19 -4.89 -2.98
C ALA A 16 42.55 -6.26 -2.67
N PRO A 17 41.31 -6.53 -3.13
CA PRO A 17 40.68 -7.83 -2.98
C PRO A 17 41.51 -8.91 -3.68
N ARG A 18 41.75 -10.03 -2.97
CA ARG A 18 42.46 -11.20 -3.49
C ARG A 18 41.66 -11.82 -4.64
N GLU A 19 42.28 -11.95 -5.81
CA GLU A 19 41.67 -12.65 -6.95
C GLU A 19 41.31 -14.10 -6.60
N PRO A 20 40.14 -14.60 -7.02
CA PRO A 20 39.77 -15.99 -6.81
C PRO A 20 40.60 -16.90 -7.72
N LYS A 21 41.25 -17.88 -7.10
CA LYS A 21 42.06 -18.91 -7.75
C LYS A 21 41.17 -19.74 -8.69
N PRO A 22 41.59 -20.01 -9.95
CA PRO A 22 40.75 -20.72 -10.89
C PRO A 22 40.61 -22.19 -10.51
N VAL A 23 39.39 -22.70 -10.68
CA VAL A 23 39.02 -24.11 -10.54
C VAL A 23 39.76 -24.91 -11.60
N ARG A 24 40.55 -25.91 -11.17
CA ARG A 24 41.20 -26.87 -12.07
C ARG A 24 40.17 -27.92 -12.50
N GLU A 25 39.99 -28.03 -13.82
CA GLU A 25 39.26 -29.10 -14.47
C GLU A 25 39.83 -30.48 -14.12
N SER A 26 38.91 -31.42 -13.93
CA SER A 26 39.13 -32.85 -13.78
C SER A 26 39.78 -33.43 -15.04
N ALA A 27 40.94 -34.05 -14.89
CA ALA A 27 41.52 -34.97 -15.86
C ALA A 27 41.68 -36.35 -15.21
N ASP A 28 41.15 -37.33 -15.92
CA ASP A 28 40.99 -38.74 -15.58
C ASP A 28 42.33 -39.51 -15.63
N GLY A 29 42.42 -40.63 -14.88
CA GLY A 29 43.34 -41.74 -15.17
C GLY A 29 44.39 -42.15 -14.12
N GLY A 30 44.15 -43.28 -13.44
CA GLY A 30 45.13 -44.38 -13.36
C GLY A 30 45.85 -44.72 -12.04
N ALA A 31 45.19 -45.53 -11.18
CA ALA A 31 45.73 -46.63 -10.32
C ALA A 31 46.88 -46.39 -9.30
N PRO A 32 47.16 -47.36 -8.38
CA PRO A 32 46.28 -48.02 -7.41
C PRO A 32 46.71 -47.74 -5.95
N ASP A 33 45.77 -47.91 -5.02
CA ASP A 33 45.98 -47.80 -3.58
C ASP A 33 46.87 -48.94 -3.03
N LYS A 34 47.89 -48.57 -2.25
CA LYS A 34 48.76 -49.48 -1.50
C LYS A 34 49.28 -48.78 -0.25
N SER A 35 48.62 -49.01 0.89
CA SER A 35 49.35 -49.27 2.15
C SER A 35 48.44 -49.91 3.19
N LEU A 36 48.49 -51.24 3.25
CA LEU A 36 48.09 -52.03 4.41
C LEU A 36 49.17 -51.94 5.47
N LEU A 37 48.79 -51.77 6.73
CA LEU A 37 49.43 -52.47 7.85
C LEU A 37 48.34 -52.95 8.82
N THR A 38 48.34 -54.26 9.02
CA THR A 38 47.46 -55.02 9.90
C THR A 38 48.28 -55.73 10.98
N THR A 39 47.59 -56.09 12.07
CA THR A 39 47.90 -57.12 13.09
C THR A 39 48.84 -56.71 14.24
N SER A 40 48.70 -57.15 15.50
CA SER A 40 47.95 -58.25 16.18
C SER A 40 48.19 -58.11 17.72
N PRO A 41 47.89 -59.06 18.66
CA PRO A 41 47.02 -60.27 18.66
C PRO A 41 46.24 -60.61 19.99
N LYS A 42 45.29 -61.57 19.87
CA LYS A 42 44.81 -62.63 20.84
C LYS A 42 44.08 -62.25 22.15
N GLY A 43 42.93 -62.83 22.55
CA GLY A 43 42.06 -63.88 21.96
C GLY A 43 40.93 -64.32 22.93
N GLU A 44 39.72 -64.54 22.38
CA GLU A 44 38.58 -65.43 22.78
C GLU A 44 37.93 -65.29 24.18
N THR A 45 36.60 -65.27 24.41
CA THR A 45 35.34 -65.60 23.69
C THR A 45 34.17 -64.85 24.42
N ILE A 46 33.03 -64.43 23.85
CA ILE A 46 31.74 -65.15 23.63
C ILE A 46 30.79 -64.25 22.78
N THR A 47 29.98 -64.86 21.92
CA THR A 47 29.07 -64.39 20.84
C THR A 47 27.97 -63.35 21.16
N PRO A 48 27.55 -62.55 20.14
CA PRO A 48 26.14 -62.18 19.94
C PRO A 48 25.60 -62.49 18.52
N PRO A 49 24.31 -62.80 18.32
CA PRO A 49 23.73 -63.02 17.00
C PRO A 49 23.04 -61.79 16.39
N GLU A 50 23.19 -61.69 15.07
CA GLU A 50 22.36 -61.04 14.03
C GLU A 50 21.95 -59.57 14.17
N THR A 51 22.71 -58.69 13.50
CA THR A 51 22.22 -57.46 12.83
C THR A 51 23.25 -57.01 11.80
N ALA A 52 22.88 -56.94 10.51
CA ALA A 52 23.41 -55.98 9.52
C ALA A 52 22.94 -56.38 8.11
N ASP A 53 21.76 -55.89 7.68
CA ASP A 53 21.42 -55.83 6.24
C ASP A 53 20.44 -54.71 5.86
N THR A 54 20.19 -53.70 6.72
CA THR A 54 19.18 -52.66 6.42
C THR A 54 19.55 -51.21 6.73
N VAL A 55 20.82 -50.86 6.98
CA VAL A 55 21.16 -49.47 7.35
C VAL A 55 22.07 -48.74 6.34
N ALA A 56 22.52 -49.37 5.26
CA ALA A 56 23.34 -48.71 4.24
C ALA A 56 22.57 -48.10 3.05
N ALA A 57 21.22 -48.16 3.04
CA ALA A 57 20.39 -47.55 1.99
C ALA A 57 19.69 -46.24 2.41
N GLY A 58 19.76 -45.85 3.68
CA GLY A 58 19.03 -44.69 4.23
C GLY A 58 19.73 -43.34 4.18
N ALA A 59 21.05 -43.31 3.92
CA ALA A 59 21.86 -42.08 4.04
C ALA A 59 22.20 -41.40 2.69
N VAL A 60 21.94 -42.06 1.56
CA VAL A 60 22.14 -41.48 0.21
C VAL A 60 20.81 -41.03 -0.43
N GLY A 61 19.68 -41.54 0.06
CA GLY A 61 18.34 -41.10 -0.38
C GLY A 61 17.93 -39.74 0.19
N THR A 62 18.35 -39.36 1.39
CA THR A 62 17.91 -38.13 2.06
C THR A 62 18.57 -36.87 1.54
N ALA A 63 19.82 -36.94 1.06
CA ALA A 63 20.47 -35.80 0.40
C ALA A 63 19.90 -35.54 -1.00
N THR A 64 19.67 -36.60 -1.79
CA THR A 64 19.12 -36.49 -3.16
C THR A 64 17.64 -36.09 -3.17
N THR A 65 16.86 -36.52 -2.17
CA THR A 65 15.44 -36.11 -2.02
C THR A 65 15.30 -34.69 -1.51
N ALA A 66 16.20 -34.21 -0.63
CA ALA A 66 16.19 -32.81 -0.18
C ALA A 66 16.55 -31.84 -1.31
N GLU A 67 17.55 -32.18 -2.15
CA GLU A 67 17.91 -31.39 -3.33
C GLU A 67 16.85 -31.45 -4.43
N GLN A 68 16.22 -32.61 -4.66
CA GLN A 68 15.07 -32.75 -5.57
C GLN A 68 13.79 -32.09 -5.03
N GLU A 69 13.53 -32.05 -3.72
CA GLU A 69 12.39 -31.33 -3.13
C GLU A 69 12.59 -29.80 -3.16
N THR A 70 13.81 -29.29 -2.99
CA THR A 70 14.10 -27.86 -3.21
C THR A 70 14.10 -27.47 -4.68
N ALA A 71 14.55 -28.35 -5.59
CA ALA A 71 14.51 -28.11 -7.03
C ALA A 71 13.08 -28.24 -7.61
N GLU A 72 12.31 -29.25 -7.19
CA GLU A 72 10.88 -29.38 -7.54
C GLU A 72 10.04 -28.29 -6.88
N GLY A 73 10.37 -27.87 -5.66
CA GLY A 73 9.76 -26.71 -5.00
C GLY A 73 10.01 -25.44 -5.78
N GLY A 74 11.26 -25.16 -6.15
CA GLY A 74 11.64 -24.05 -7.02
C GLY A 74 10.93 -24.10 -8.38
N GLU A 75 10.87 -25.26 -9.03
CA GLU A 75 10.22 -25.44 -10.33
C GLU A 75 8.69 -25.34 -10.24
N LYS A 76 8.05 -25.93 -9.22
CA LYS A 76 6.59 -25.80 -8.96
C LYS A 76 6.22 -24.36 -8.65
N VAL A 77 7.09 -23.62 -7.96
CA VAL A 77 6.89 -22.21 -7.58
C VAL A 77 7.11 -21.30 -8.78
N VAL A 78 8.19 -21.47 -9.55
CA VAL A 78 8.43 -20.71 -10.78
C VAL A 78 7.31 -20.98 -11.80
N ARG A 79 6.82 -22.22 -11.92
CA ARG A 79 5.67 -22.57 -12.77
C ARG A 79 4.35 -22.00 -12.24
N ALA A 80 4.15 -21.97 -10.93
CA ALA A 80 2.98 -21.34 -10.31
C ALA A 80 2.99 -19.81 -10.51
N THR A 81 4.14 -19.16 -10.28
CA THR A 81 4.30 -17.73 -10.45
C THR A 81 4.25 -17.31 -11.92
N GLY A 82 4.82 -18.09 -12.84
CA GLY A 82 4.68 -17.87 -14.28
C GLY A 82 3.22 -17.92 -14.72
N SER A 83 2.44 -18.89 -14.20
CA SER A 83 1.00 -18.95 -14.49
C SER A 83 0.20 -17.78 -13.92
N MET A 84 0.64 -17.20 -12.80
CA MET A 84 0.00 -16.01 -12.22
C MET A 84 0.33 -14.75 -13.01
N ALA A 85 1.60 -14.53 -13.36
CA ALA A 85 2.02 -13.39 -14.17
C ALA A 85 1.28 -13.35 -15.53
N ILE A 86 1.11 -14.52 -16.16
CA ILE A 86 0.31 -14.67 -17.39
C ILE A 86 -1.15 -14.32 -17.13
N ALA A 87 -1.76 -14.86 -16.06
CA ALA A 87 -3.15 -14.58 -15.72
C ALA A 87 -3.38 -13.08 -15.46
N THR A 88 -2.47 -12.42 -14.74
CA THR A 88 -2.52 -10.97 -14.49
C THR A 88 -2.39 -10.17 -15.77
N LEU A 89 -1.46 -10.53 -16.68
CA LEU A 89 -1.30 -9.85 -17.96
C LEU A 89 -2.57 -9.99 -18.82
N ILE A 90 -3.11 -11.21 -18.94
CA ILE A 90 -4.36 -11.45 -19.66
C ILE A 90 -5.52 -10.69 -19.00
N SER A 91 -5.58 -10.62 -17.67
CA SER A 91 -6.61 -9.88 -16.95
C SER A 91 -6.55 -8.39 -17.26
N ARG A 92 -5.35 -7.79 -17.30
CA ARG A 92 -5.17 -6.36 -17.66
C ARG A 92 -5.57 -6.09 -19.11
N ILE A 93 -5.17 -6.96 -20.04
CA ILE A 93 -5.54 -6.85 -21.46
C ILE A 93 -7.05 -6.96 -21.64
N THR A 94 -7.67 -8.00 -21.07
CA THR A 94 -9.12 -8.21 -21.17
C THR A 94 -9.92 -7.13 -20.44
N GLY A 95 -9.43 -6.63 -19.31
CA GLY A 95 -10.02 -5.50 -18.59
C GLY A 95 -10.00 -4.23 -19.42
N PHE A 96 -8.88 -3.91 -20.07
CA PHE A 96 -8.78 -2.78 -20.98
C PHE A 96 -9.71 -2.91 -22.19
N ILE A 97 -9.76 -4.10 -22.82
CA ILE A 97 -10.68 -4.39 -23.93
C ILE A 97 -12.14 -4.18 -23.50
N ARG A 98 -12.51 -4.73 -22.32
CA ARG A 98 -13.84 -4.52 -21.74
C ARG A 98 -14.15 -3.03 -21.61
N THR A 99 -13.22 -2.22 -21.14
CA THR A 99 -13.44 -0.79 -20.95
C THR A 99 -13.64 -0.04 -22.27
N VAL A 100 -12.83 -0.35 -23.29
CA VAL A 100 -13.01 0.22 -24.64
C VAL A 100 -14.37 -0.21 -25.22
N LEU A 101 -14.75 -1.48 -25.04
CA LEU A 101 -16.06 -1.99 -25.49
C LEU A 101 -17.23 -1.34 -24.76
N ILE A 102 -17.10 -0.99 -23.47
CA ILE A 102 -18.14 -0.25 -22.75
C ILE A 102 -18.39 1.10 -23.43
N GLY A 103 -17.34 1.87 -23.74
CA GLY A 103 -17.47 3.14 -24.47
C GLY A 103 -18.04 2.92 -25.87
N ALA A 104 -17.49 1.97 -26.62
CA ALA A 104 -17.88 1.72 -28.01
C ALA A 104 -19.30 1.15 -28.17
N ALA A 105 -19.78 0.36 -27.21
CA ALA A 105 -21.11 -0.24 -27.27
C ALA A 105 -22.20 0.68 -26.71
N LEU A 106 -21.93 1.35 -25.58
CA LEU A 106 -22.95 2.11 -24.85
C LEU A 106 -22.94 3.60 -25.21
N GLY A 107 -21.83 4.14 -25.74
CA GLY A 107 -21.62 5.57 -25.89
C GLY A 107 -21.33 6.25 -24.55
N GLU A 108 -20.77 7.46 -24.60
CA GLU A 108 -20.18 8.12 -23.43
C GLU A 108 -21.16 8.40 -22.27
N VAL A 109 -22.42 8.76 -22.56
CA VAL A 109 -23.43 9.10 -21.53
C VAL A 109 -24.00 7.85 -20.85
N VAL A 110 -24.43 6.85 -21.61
CA VAL A 110 -24.94 5.60 -21.02
C VAL A 110 -23.81 4.85 -20.31
N ALA A 111 -22.59 4.89 -20.85
CA ALA A 111 -21.41 4.35 -20.18
C ALA A 111 -21.11 5.04 -18.85
N ALA A 112 -21.37 6.36 -18.72
CA ALA A 112 -21.23 7.10 -17.46
C ALA A 112 -22.24 6.63 -16.40
N SER A 113 -23.52 6.52 -16.75
CA SER A 113 -24.57 5.99 -15.85
C SER A 113 -24.29 4.54 -15.45
N PHE A 114 -23.91 3.70 -16.41
CA PHE A 114 -23.57 2.30 -16.17
C PHE A 114 -22.31 2.14 -15.29
N ASN A 115 -21.23 2.87 -15.56
CA ASN A 115 -20.02 2.80 -14.74
C ASN A 115 -20.24 3.34 -13.33
N THR A 116 -20.98 4.44 -13.20
CA THR A 116 -21.29 5.00 -11.88
C THR A 116 -22.06 3.98 -11.04
N ALA A 117 -23.05 3.31 -11.61
CA ALA A 117 -23.75 2.22 -10.94
C ALA A 117 -22.83 1.03 -10.60
N ASN A 118 -21.99 0.58 -11.55
CA ASN A 118 -21.04 -0.53 -11.33
C ASN A 118 -19.92 -0.20 -10.35
N THR A 119 -19.64 1.09 -10.09
CA THR A 119 -18.63 1.51 -9.13
C THR A 119 -19.17 1.46 -7.69
N LEU A 120 -20.48 1.62 -7.47
CA LEU A 120 -21.11 1.60 -6.14
C LEU A 120 -20.78 0.35 -5.31
N PRO A 121 -20.89 -0.89 -5.86
CA PRO A 121 -20.46 -2.09 -5.14
C PRO A 121 -19.03 -2.01 -4.65
N ASN A 122 -18.11 -1.55 -5.51
CA ASN A 122 -16.68 -1.46 -5.20
C ASN A 122 -16.43 -0.46 -4.07
N LEU A 123 -17.05 0.72 -4.10
CA LEU A 123 -16.92 1.74 -3.06
C LEU A 123 -17.35 1.19 -1.68
N ILE A 124 -18.46 0.45 -1.64
CA ILE A 124 -19.00 -0.12 -0.41
C ILE A 124 -18.10 -1.25 0.08
N THR A 125 -17.69 -2.17 -0.79
CA THR A 125 -16.78 -3.26 -0.43
C THR A 125 -15.41 -2.74 0.01
N GLU A 126 -14.89 -1.67 -0.60
CA GLU A 126 -13.65 -1.00 -0.16
C GLU A 126 -13.77 -0.45 1.26
N ILE A 127 -14.92 0.10 1.66
CA ILE A 127 -15.13 0.59 3.03
C ILE A 127 -15.29 -0.58 4.01
N VAL A 128 -16.05 -1.62 3.64
CA VAL A 128 -16.44 -2.69 4.57
C VAL A 128 -15.38 -3.78 4.70
N LEU A 129 -14.80 -4.22 3.58
CA LEU A 129 -13.70 -5.19 3.59
C LEU A 129 -12.36 -4.49 3.47
N GLY A 130 -12.24 -3.62 2.48
CA GLY A 130 -11.04 -2.86 2.15
C GLY A 130 -9.73 -3.63 2.29
N SER A 131 -8.69 -2.86 2.50
CA SER A 131 -7.37 -3.34 2.89
C SER A 131 -7.33 -3.89 4.31
N VAL A 132 -8.35 -3.64 5.12
CA VAL A 132 -8.46 -4.11 6.51
C VAL A 132 -8.54 -5.62 6.55
N LEU A 133 -9.46 -6.23 5.80
CA LEU A 133 -9.63 -7.67 5.86
C LEU A 133 -8.37 -8.36 5.34
N THR A 134 -7.86 -8.01 4.16
CA THR A 134 -6.69 -8.70 3.59
C THR A 134 -5.39 -8.45 4.35
N ALA A 135 -5.12 -7.22 4.81
CA ALA A 135 -3.89 -6.91 5.54
C ALA A 135 -3.88 -7.42 6.99
N LEU A 136 -5.05 -7.63 7.62
CA LEU A 136 -5.15 -8.13 9.00
C LEU A 136 -5.43 -9.63 9.06
N VAL A 137 -6.29 -10.15 8.17
CA VAL A 137 -6.72 -11.55 8.20
C VAL A 137 -5.60 -12.49 7.81
N VAL A 138 -4.82 -12.21 6.76
CA VAL A 138 -3.76 -13.12 6.32
C VAL A 138 -2.74 -13.38 7.44
N PRO A 139 -2.20 -12.36 8.14
CA PRO A 139 -1.38 -12.54 9.34
C PRO A 139 -2.01 -13.43 10.42
N VAL A 140 -3.26 -13.14 10.77
CA VAL A 140 -3.97 -13.83 11.86
C VAL A 140 -4.32 -15.25 11.47
N LEU A 141 -4.63 -15.48 10.20
CA LEU A 141 -4.95 -16.77 9.63
C LEU A 141 -3.72 -17.69 9.59
N VAL A 142 -2.56 -17.17 9.16
CA VAL A 142 -1.28 -17.90 9.22
C VAL A 142 -0.89 -18.21 10.67
N ARG A 143 -1.20 -17.32 11.59
CA ARG A 143 -0.94 -17.52 13.02
C ARG A 143 -1.86 -18.58 13.62
N ALA A 144 -3.16 -18.52 13.36
CA ALA A 144 -4.13 -19.53 13.76
C ALA A 144 -3.77 -20.92 13.19
N GLU A 145 -3.33 -20.97 11.94
CA GLU A 145 -2.87 -22.21 11.31
C GLU A 145 -1.66 -22.84 12.01
N LYS A 146 -0.76 -22.04 12.58
CA LYS A 146 0.45 -22.51 13.27
C LYS A 146 0.27 -22.77 14.76
N GLU A 147 -0.59 -22.00 15.41
CA GLU A 147 -0.74 -22.01 16.87
C GLU A 147 -1.92 -22.84 17.35
N ASP A 148 -2.98 -23.00 16.54
CA ASP A 148 -4.20 -23.69 16.97
C ASP A 148 -4.11 -25.20 16.65
N ALA A 149 -4.58 -26.05 17.57
CA ALA A 149 -4.50 -27.51 17.45
C ALA A 149 -5.30 -28.07 16.23
N ASP A 150 -6.31 -27.33 15.78
CA ASP A 150 -7.13 -27.66 14.61
C ASP A 150 -6.60 -27.02 13.30
N HIS A 151 -5.36 -26.51 13.33
CA HIS A 151 -4.72 -25.81 12.21
C HIS A 151 -5.57 -24.63 11.70
N GLY A 152 -6.29 -23.95 12.61
CA GLY A 152 -7.07 -22.75 12.32
C GLY A 152 -8.44 -23.01 11.67
N ALA A 153 -8.92 -24.26 11.65
CA ALA A 153 -10.20 -24.60 11.02
C ALA A 153 -11.41 -23.88 11.66
N ALA A 154 -11.48 -23.81 12.99
CA ALA A 154 -12.52 -23.09 13.70
C ALA A 154 -12.45 -21.58 13.44
N PHE A 155 -11.24 -21.02 13.35
CA PHE A 155 -11.02 -19.62 13.00
C PHE A 155 -11.54 -19.31 11.58
N ILE A 156 -11.19 -20.14 10.58
CA ILE A 156 -11.69 -20.01 9.21
C ILE A 156 -13.23 -20.04 9.17
N ARG A 157 -13.86 -20.95 9.90
CA ARG A 157 -15.34 -21.07 9.94
C ARG A 157 -16.02 -19.86 10.58
N ARG A 158 -15.46 -19.33 11.67
CA ARG A 158 -15.93 -18.09 12.32
C ARG A 158 -15.79 -16.89 11.39
N LEU A 159 -14.62 -16.76 10.77
CA LEU A 159 -14.34 -15.70 9.82
C LEU A 159 -15.28 -15.77 8.61
N PHE A 160 -15.47 -16.96 8.04
CA PHE A 160 -16.42 -17.18 6.95
C PHE A 160 -17.84 -16.80 7.34
N THR A 161 -18.30 -17.21 8.53
CA THR A 161 -19.66 -16.88 9.01
C THR A 161 -19.81 -15.39 9.24
N LEU A 162 -18.80 -14.73 9.81
CA LEU A 162 -18.78 -13.29 10.02
C LEU A 162 -18.82 -12.53 8.70
N THR A 163 -17.94 -12.88 7.74
CA THR A 163 -17.93 -12.23 6.42
C THR A 163 -19.23 -12.49 5.67
N LEU A 164 -19.74 -13.72 5.68
CA LEU A 164 -21.02 -14.09 5.04
C LEU A 164 -22.18 -13.26 5.59
N THR A 165 -22.29 -13.16 6.90
CA THR A 165 -23.37 -12.42 7.57
C THR A 165 -23.24 -10.92 7.35
N LEU A 166 -22.05 -10.36 7.56
CA LEU A 166 -21.76 -8.94 7.31
C LEU A 166 -22.05 -8.56 5.85
N MET A 167 -21.56 -9.34 4.89
CA MET A 167 -21.79 -9.08 3.46
C MET A 167 -23.23 -9.21 3.05
N THR A 168 -23.97 -10.16 3.62
CA THR A 168 -25.41 -10.28 3.37
C THR A 168 -26.15 -9.04 3.89
N VAL A 169 -25.87 -8.61 5.13
CA VAL A 169 -26.50 -7.44 5.73
C VAL A 169 -26.19 -6.17 4.93
N VAL A 170 -24.91 -5.95 4.59
CA VAL A 170 -24.49 -4.78 3.81
C VAL A 170 -25.10 -4.80 2.41
N THR A 171 -25.17 -5.95 1.75
CA THR A 171 -25.77 -6.07 0.42
C THR A 171 -27.27 -5.77 0.45
N VAL A 172 -28.00 -6.34 1.42
CA VAL A 172 -29.44 -6.06 1.59
C VAL A 172 -29.68 -4.58 1.87
N LEU A 173 -28.89 -3.97 2.76
CA LEU A 173 -29.00 -2.55 3.07
C LEU A 173 -28.68 -1.68 1.84
N ALA A 174 -27.64 -2.02 1.08
CA ALA A 174 -27.25 -1.29 -0.12
C ALA A 174 -28.33 -1.37 -1.19
N VAL A 175 -28.90 -2.56 -1.45
CA VAL A 175 -30.02 -2.73 -2.40
C VAL A 175 -31.25 -1.97 -1.93
N ALA A 176 -31.60 -2.03 -0.64
CA ALA A 176 -32.72 -1.28 -0.09
C ALA A 176 -32.53 0.25 -0.19
N THR A 177 -31.28 0.72 -0.08
CA THR A 177 -30.91 2.14 -0.17
C THR A 177 -30.35 2.54 -1.54
N ALA A 178 -30.53 1.71 -2.59
CA ALA A 178 -30.06 1.98 -3.94
C ALA A 178 -30.37 3.40 -4.46
N PRO A 179 -31.60 3.95 -4.35
CA PRO A 179 -31.89 5.31 -4.80
C PRO A 179 -31.16 6.39 -3.99
N LEU A 180 -30.89 6.14 -2.70
CA LEU A 180 -30.09 7.07 -1.89
C LEU A 180 -28.63 7.05 -2.31
N LEU A 181 -28.08 5.86 -2.59
CA LEU A 181 -26.71 5.68 -3.06
C LEU A 181 -26.48 6.32 -4.43
N THR A 182 -27.43 6.20 -5.36
CA THR A 182 -27.32 6.86 -6.67
C THR A 182 -27.51 8.37 -6.58
N ARG A 183 -28.46 8.86 -5.77
CA ARG A 183 -28.58 10.30 -5.46
C ARG A 183 -27.33 10.86 -4.80
N MET A 184 -26.61 10.04 -4.03
CA MET A 184 -25.31 10.44 -3.48
C MET A 184 -24.27 10.65 -4.57
N MET A 185 -24.28 9.86 -5.65
CA MET A 185 -23.33 10.05 -6.78
C MET A 185 -23.72 11.22 -7.68
N MET A 186 -25.02 11.47 -7.84
CA MET A 186 -25.55 12.35 -8.86
C MET A 186 -26.87 12.98 -8.41
N ASP A 187 -26.96 14.31 -8.46
CA ASP A 187 -28.16 15.05 -8.05
C ASP A 187 -29.28 14.95 -9.10
N GLU A 188 -30.53 15.21 -8.70
CA GLU A 188 -31.70 15.12 -9.60
C GLU A 188 -31.67 16.17 -10.72
N GLU A 189 -31.02 17.31 -10.47
CA GLU A 189 -30.83 18.41 -11.43
C GLU A 189 -29.60 18.22 -12.35
N SER A 190 -28.83 17.15 -12.13
CA SER A 190 -27.64 16.89 -12.93
C SER A 190 -28.00 16.51 -14.37
N LYS A 191 -27.02 16.59 -15.27
CA LYS A 191 -27.23 16.26 -16.69
C LYS A 191 -27.25 14.74 -16.96
N GLY A 192 -26.92 13.92 -15.98
CA GLY A 192 -26.89 12.46 -16.12
C GLY A 192 -28.24 11.80 -15.84
N ASN A 193 -28.40 10.56 -16.31
CA ASN A 193 -29.66 9.84 -16.20
C ASN A 193 -29.78 9.09 -14.86
N LEU A 194 -30.38 9.74 -13.85
CA LEU A 194 -30.48 9.19 -12.48
C LEU A 194 -31.34 7.92 -12.42
N VAL A 195 -32.44 7.90 -13.17
CA VAL A 195 -33.37 6.75 -13.19
C VAL A 195 -32.71 5.52 -13.79
N GLN A 196 -31.97 5.70 -14.90
CA GLN A 196 -31.21 4.62 -15.52
C GLN A 196 -30.07 4.13 -14.62
N THR A 197 -29.34 5.05 -14.00
CA THR A 197 -28.27 4.72 -13.03
C THR A 197 -28.82 3.91 -11.85
N THR A 198 -29.99 4.28 -11.33
CA THR A 198 -30.67 3.56 -10.24
C THR A 198 -31.16 2.19 -10.68
N SER A 199 -31.66 2.06 -11.91
CA SER A 199 -32.07 0.78 -12.48
C SER A 199 -30.89 -0.18 -12.62
N PHE A 200 -29.73 0.30 -13.07
CA PHE A 200 -28.49 -0.49 -13.04
C PHE A 200 -28.06 -0.84 -11.61
N ALA A 201 -28.12 0.11 -10.68
CA ALA A 201 -27.71 -0.08 -9.29
C ALA A 201 -28.43 -1.28 -8.64
N TYR A 202 -29.75 -1.41 -8.82
CA TYR A 202 -30.50 -2.57 -8.29
C TYR A 202 -29.96 -3.93 -8.77
N LEU A 203 -29.44 -3.99 -9.99
CA LEU A 203 -28.93 -5.23 -10.60
C LEU A 203 -27.48 -5.53 -10.24
N VAL A 204 -26.67 -4.49 -9.98
CA VAL A 204 -25.22 -4.61 -9.70
C VAL A 204 -24.87 -4.56 -8.22
N LEU A 205 -25.69 -3.94 -7.35
CA LEU A 205 -25.45 -3.93 -5.90
C LEU A 205 -25.35 -5.33 -5.25
N PRO A 206 -26.07 -6.39 -5.71
CA PRO A 206 -25.84 -7.75 -5.25
C PRO A 206 -24.38 -8.25 -5.41
N GLN A 207 -23.58 -7.62 -6.28
CA GLN A 207 -22.16 -7.94 -6.45
C GLN A 207 -21.35 -7.74 -5.16
N ILE A 208 -21.77 -6.85 -4.25
CA ILE A 208 -21.09 -6.58 -2.95
C ILE A 208 -20.84 -7.89 -2.19
N PHE A 209 -21.85 -8.77 -2.14
CA PHE A 209 -21.74 -10.08 -1.50
C PHE A 209 -20.63 -10.92 -2.11
N PHE A 210 -20.58 -10.98 -3.44
CA PHE A 210 -19.61 -11.81 -4.17
C PHE A 210 -18.21 -11.24 -4.11
N TYR A 211 -18.03 -9.91 -4.17
CA TYR A 211 -16.72 -9.28 -3.95
C TYR A 211 -16.20 -9.54 -2.54
N GLY A 212 -17.08 -9.43 -1.54
CA GLY A 212 -16.75 -9.74 -0.16
C GLY A 212 -16.27 -11.18 0.03
N MET A 213 -17.03 -12.11 -0.55
CA MET A 213 -16.71 -13.53 -0.48
C MET A 213 -15.46 -13.91 -1.29
N PHE A 214 -15.28 -13.31 -2.46
CA PHE A 214 -14.08 -13.43 -3.29
C PHE A 214 -12.83 -13.02 -2.52
N SER A 215 -12.85 -11.86 -1.84
CA SER A 215 -11.72 -11.38 -1.05
C SER A 215 -11.38 -12.33 0.11
N LEU A 216 -12.38 -12.88 0.80
CA LEU A 216 -12.17 -13.86 1.85
C LEU A 216 -11.56 -15.16 1.29
N PHE A 217 -12.13 -15.69 0.20
CA PHE A 217 -11.63 -16.90 -0.43
C PHE A 217 -10.20 -16.73 -0.93
N MET A 218 -9.87 -15.56 -1.48
CA MET A 218 -8.51 -15.23 -1.89
C MET A 218 -7.57 -15.19 -0.69
N ALA A 219 -7.96 -14.54 0.41
CA ALA A 219 -7.15 -14.52 1.63
C ALA A 219 -6.87 -15.94 2.16
N ILE A 220 -7.89 -16.80 2.20
CA ILE A 220 -7.75 -18.20 2.65
C ILE A 220 -6.86 -19.03 1.69
N LEU A 221 -7.05 -18.91 0.38
CA LEU A 221 -6.23 -19.64 -0.59
C LEU A 221 -4.77 -19.17 -0.58
N ASN A 222 -4.53 -17.87 -0.35
CA ASN A 222 -3.20 -17.30 -0.27
C ASN A 222 -2.42 -17.83 0.94
N THR A 223 -3.07 -18.08 2.09
CA THR A 223 -2.37 -18.71 3.24
C THR A 223 -1.99 -20.15 2.97
N LYS A 224 -2.73 -20.85 2.11
CA LYS A 224 -2.44 -22.22 1.65
C LYS A 224 -1.53 -22.28 0.42
N GLU A 225 -0.93 -21.15 0.03
CA GLU A 225 -0.08 -21.02 -1.17
C GLU A 225 -0.77 -21.47 -2.48
N HIS A 226 -2.10 -21.46 -2.54
CA HIS A 226 -2.88 -21.92 -3.69
C HIS A 226 -3.43 -20.75 -4.52
N PHE A 227 -2.54 -20.00 -5.16
CA PHE A 227 -2.85 -18.70 -5.75
C PHE A 227 -3.55 -18.74 -7.13
N ARG A 228 -3.42 -19.85 -7.89
CA ARG A 228 -3.89 -19.91 -9.30
C ARG A 228 -5.38 -19.55 -9.48
N PRO A 229 -6.33 -20.10 -8.70
CA PRO A 229 -7.74 -19.78 -8.89
C PRO A 229 -8.03 -18.29 -8.69
N GLY A 230 -7.38 -17.65 -7.70
CA GLY A 230 -7.50 -16.21 -7.45
C GLY A 230 -6.99 -15.37 -8.62
N ALA A 231 -5.89 -15.78 -9.26
CA ALA A 231 -5.31 -15.05 -10.38
C ALA A 231 -6.14 -15.14 -11.69
N TRP A 232 -6.81 -16.26 -11.94
CA TRP A 232 -7.64 -16.46 -13.14
C TRP A 232 -9.08 -15.94 -12.98
N ALA A 233 -9.53 -15.68 -11.75
CA ALA A 233 -10.89 -15.26 -11.50
C ALA A 233 -11.25 -13.90 -12.14
N PRO A 234 -10.40 -12.85 -12.10
CA PRO A 234 -10.65 -11.60 -12.82
C PRO A 234 -10.69 -11.76 -14.35
N VAL A 235 -9.89 -12.69 -14.91
CA VAL A 235 -9.92 -13.01 -16.35
C VAL A 235 -11.30 -13.56 -16.73
N ALA A 236 -11.84 -14.48 -15.94
CA ALA A 236 -13.17 -15.05 -16.18
C ALA A 236 -14.26 -13.98 -16.12
N ASN A 237 -14.21 -13.06 -15.15
CA ASN A 237 -15.15 -11.92 -15.07
C ASN A 237 -15.10 -11.05 -16.33
N ASN A 238 -13.89 -10.68 -16.75
CA ASN A 238 -13.71 -9.83 -17.94
C ASN A 238 -14.21 -10.54 -19.20
N ILE A 239 -13.96 -11.84 -19.37
CA ILE A 239 -14.47 -12.61 -20.52
C ILE A 239 -16.01 -12.63 -20.54
N VAL A 240 -16.65 -12.88 -19.40
CA VAL A 240 -18.13 -12.85 -19.30
C VAL A 240 -18.64 -11.45 -19.62
N SER A 241 -18.03 -10.40 -19.05
CA SER A 241 -18.39 -9.01 -19.31
C SER A 241 -18.25 -8.62 -20.78
N ILE A 242 -17.17 -9.04 -21.45
CA ILE A 242 -16.98 -8.85 -22.89
C ILE A 242 -18.08 -9.58 -23.67
N GLY A 243 -18.40 -10.83 -23.31
CA GLY A 243 -19.50 -11.58 -23.94
C GLY A 243 -20.85 -10.89 -23.82
N VAL A 244 -21.13 -10.28 -22.66
CA VAL A 244 -22.36 -9.50 -22.41
C VAL A 244 -22.40 -8.23 -23.26
N LEU A 245 -21.28 -7.53 -23.42
CA LEU A 245 -21.20 -6.33 -24.27
C LEU A 245 -21.36 -6.69 -25.76
N VAL A 246 -20.76 -7.78 -26.21
CA VAL A 246 -20.94 -8.29 -27.58
C VAL A 246 -22.40 -8.70 -27.81
N ALA A 247 -23.03 -9.37 -26.84
CA ALA A 247 -24.44 -9.72 -26.90
C ALA A 247 -25.35 -8.48 -26.93
N TYR A 248 -24.99 -7.42 -26.19
CA TYR A 248 -25.68 -6.13 -26.24
C TYR A 248 -25.58 -5.50 -27.63
N MET A 249 -24.40 -5.51 -28.25
CA MET A 249 -24.21 -4.97 -29.61
C MET A 249 -24.98 -5.75 -30.68
N ALA A 250 -25.27 -7.03 -30.44
CA ALA A 250 -26.08 -7.86 -31.34
C ALA A 250 -27.60 -7.71 -31.13
N LEU A 251 -28.02 -7.13 -29.99
CA LEU A 251 -29.44 -6.95 -29.67
C LEU A 251 -30.00 -5.75 -30.45
N PRO A 252 -31.19 -5.86 -31.07
CA PRO A 252 -31.78 -4.75 -31.81
C PRO A 252 -32.26 -3.63 -30.86
N GLY A 253 -31.86 -2.40 -31.17
CA GLY A 253 -32.16 -1.22 -30.36
C GLY A 253 -30.93 -0.73 -29.59
N GLN A 254 -31.05 0.46 -29.00
CA GLN A 254 -30.02 1.04 -28.14
C GLN A 254 -30.69 1.73 -26.96
N LEU A 255 -29.94 1.88 -25.86
CA LEU A 255 -30.41 2.66 -24.72
C LEU A 255 -30.37 4.15 -25.09
N ASN A 256 -31.49 4.84 -24.88
CA ASN A 256 -31.54 6.28 -25.09
C ASN A 256 -30.83 7.00 -23.91
N PRO A 257 -29.81 7.83 -24.18
CA PRO A 257 -29.08 8.57 -23.13
C PRO A 257 -29.96 9.45 -22.23
N ALA A 258 -31.01 10.07 -22.79
CA ALA A 258 -31.82 11.06 -22.11
C ALA A 258 -33.14 10.51 -21.54
N ALA A 259 -33.57 9.32 -21.96
CA ALA A 259 -34.85 8.77 -21.52
C ALA A 259 -34.71 7.97 -20.21
N PRO A 260 -35.61 8.15 -19.22
CA PRO A 260 -35.62 7.29 -18.05
C PRO A 260 -35.93 5.85 -18.49
N THR A 261 -35.01 4.93 -18.23
CA THR A 261 -35.19 3.50 -18.56
C THR A 261 -35.48 2.71 -17.31
N SER A 262 -36.61 2.00 -17.31
CA SER A 262 -36.99 1.07 -16.23
C SER A 262 -36.05 -0.13 -16.15
N ILE A 263 -35.96 -0.72 -14.96
CA ILE A 263 -35.25 -1.97 -14.68
C ILE A 263 -35.72 -3.14 -15.55
N SER A 264 -36.97 -3.13 -16.03
CA SER A 264 -37.51 -4.18 -16.90
C SER A 264 -37.05 -4.11 -18.35
N ASN A 265 -36.29 -3.07 -18.73
CA ASN A 265 -35.77 -2.95 -20.08
C ASN A 265 -34.79 -4.11 -20.39
N PRO A 266 -34.96 -4.84 -21.50
CA PRO A 266 -34.08 -5.96 -21.86
C PRO A 266 -32.59 -5.61 -21.90
N HIS A 267 -32.25 -4.40 -22.34
CA HIS A 267 -30.86 -3.92 -22.40
C HIS A 267 -30.29 -3.66 -21.00
N VAL A 268 -31.09 -3.09 -20.09
CA VAL A 268 -30.68 -2.85 -18.70
C VAL A 268 -30.50 -4.19 -17.96
N LEU A 269 -31.42 -5.13 -18.15
CA LEU A 269 -31.33 -6.47 -17.58
C LEU A 269 -30.10 -7.22 -18.10
N LEU A 270 -29.85 -7.20 -19.41
CA LEU A 270 -28.70 -7.87 -20.02
C LEU A 270 -27.37 -7.35 -19.45
N LEU A 271 -27.20 -6.03 -19.40
CA LEU A 271 -25.97 -5.41 -18.91
C LEU A 271 -25.80 -5.60 -17.39
N GLY A 272 -26.86 -5.36 -16.61
CA GLY A 272 -26.83 -5.45 -15.15
C GLY A 272 -26.66 -6.88 -14.66
N LEU A 273 -27.53 -7.81 -15.10
CA LEU A 273 -27.42 -9.22 -14.70
C LEU A 273 -26.18 -9.88 -15.32
N GLY A 274 -25.81 -9.51 -16.55
CA GLY A 274 -24.65 -10.05 -17.24
C GLY A 274 -23.33 -9.70 -16.53
N THR A 275 -23.15 -8.45 -16.12
CA THR A 275 -21.96 -8.07 -15.33
C THR A 275 -21.96 -8.68 -13.95
N THR A 276 -23.12 -8.76 -13.28
CA THR A 276 -23.25 -9.47 -12.00
C THR A 276 -22.90 -10.95 -12.15
N ALA A 277 -23.30 -11.60 -13.24
CA ALA A 277 -22.93 -12.99 -13.54
C ALA A 277 -21.41 -13.15 -13.68
N GLY A 278 -20.70 -12.18 -14.26
CA GLY A 278 -19.24 -12.17 -14.32
C GLY A 278 -18.58 -12.20 -12.94
N VAL A 279 -19.07 -11.38 -12.01
CA VAL A 279 -18.58 -11.34 -10.61
C VAL A 279 -18.94 -12.64 -9.86
N VAL A 280 -20.13 -13.20 -10.11
CA VAL A 280 -20.53 -14.50 -9.55
C VAL A 280 -19.57 -15.59 -10.01
N VAL A 281 -19.26 -15.67 -11.31
CA VAL A 281 -18.30 -16.63 -11.86
C VAL A 281 -16.91 -16.45 -11.23
N GLN A 282 -16.45 -15.22 -11.07
CA GLN A 282 -15.18 -14.90 -10.38
C GLN A 282 -15.14 -15.43 -8.95
N CYS A 283 -16.24 -15.37 -8.20
CA CYS A 283 -16.28 -15.94 -6.85
C CYS A 283 -16.36 -17.49 -6.89
N LEU A 284 -17.23 -18.05 -7.74
CA LEU A 284 -17.50 -19.49 -7.78
C LEU A 284 -16.32 -20.32 -8.26
N ILE A 285 -15.44 -19.78 -9.13
CA ILE A 285 -14.26 -20.51 -9.63
C ILE A 285 -13.27 -20.91 -8.51
N MET A 286 -13.34 -20.25 -7.35
CA MET A 286 -12.49 -20.54 -6.19
C MET A 286 -13.04 -21.68 -5.32
N LEU A 287 -14.35 -21.95 -5.36
CA LEU A 287 -14.99 -22.99 -4.54
C LEU A 287 -14.42 -24.40 -4.78
N PRO A 288 -14.15 -24.85 -6.02
CA PRO A 288 -13.53 -26.15 -6.26
C PRO A 288 -12.16 -26.28 -5.60
N ALA A 289 -11.37 -25.20 -5.57
CA ALA A 289 -10.05 -25.21 -4.95
C ALA A 289 -10.15 -25.30 -3.42
N LEU A 290 -11.06 -24.55 -2.80
CA LEU A 290 -11.34 -24.63 -1.36
C LEU A 290 -11.77 -26.04 -0.94
N ARG A 291 -12.65 -26.68 -1.73
CA ARG A 291 -13.08 -28.07 -1.49
C ARG A 291 -11.93 -29.06 -1.61
N LYS A 292 -11.05 -28.90 -2.60
CA LYS A 292 -9.87 -29.76 -2.80
C LYS A 292 -8.88 -29.66 -1.63
N LEU A 293 -8.77 -28.49 -1.01
CA LEU A 293 -7.91 -28.24 0.15
C LEU A 293 -8.55 -28.65 1.48
N GLY A 294 -9.74 -29.26 1.47
CA GLY A 294 -10.42 -29.73 2.68
C GLY A 294 -10.89 -28.61 3.61
N ILE A 295 -11.07 -27.39 3.10
CA ILE A 295 -11.49 -26.25 3.93
C ILE A 295 -12.98 -26.37 4.26
N ASP A 296 -13.29 -26.50 5.55
CA ASP A 296 -14.66 -26.58 6.03
C ASP A 296 -15.30 -25.18 6.05
N LEU A 297 -16.34 -24.99 5.23
CA LEU A 297 -17.12 -23.75 5.13
C LEU A 297 -18.45 -23.83 5.92
N ARG A 298 -18.59 -24.80 6.83
CA ARG A 298 -19.78 -24.89 7.69
C ARG A 298 -19.85 -23.68 8.63
N PRO A 299 -20.99 -22.98 8.70
CA PRO A 299 -21.14 -21.85 9.60
C PRO A 299 -20.78 -22.20 11.06
N LEU A 300 -20.09 -21.28 11.72
CA LEU A 300 -19.75 -21.31 13.13
C LEU A 300 -19.81 -19.89 13.66
N TRP A 301 -20.78 -19.61 14.53
CA TRP A 301 -20.98 -18.28 15.10
C TRP A 301 -19.97 -17.99 16.21
N GLY A 302 -19.48 -16.75 16.27
CA GLY A 302 -18.54 -16.26 17.28
C GLY A 302 -17.51 -15.32 16.69
N ILE A 303 -17.13 -14.29 17.45
CA ILE A 303 -16.05 -13.37 17.09
C ILE A 303 -14.81 -13.77 17.86
N ASP A 304 -13.73 -14.04 17.14
CA ASP A 304 -12.45 -14.39 17.76
C ASP A 304 -11.81 -13.16 18.43
N GLU A 305 -11.25 -13.33 19.64
CA GLU A 305 -10.60 -12.24 20.38
C GLU A 305 -9.38 -11.68 19.65
N ARG A 306 -8.69 -12.51 18.85
CA ARG A 306 -7.58 -12.08 17.99
C ARG A 306 -8.02 -10.99 17.01
N LEU A 307 -9.28 -11.00 16.56
CA LEU A 307 -9.82 -10.01 15.63
C LEU A 307 -10.02 -8.63 16.30
N LYS A 308 -10.30 -8.60 17.62
CA LYS A 308 -10.45 -7.36 18.39
C LYS A 308 -9.13 -6.61 18.55
N GLN A 309 -8.00 -7.33 18.59
CA GLN A 309 -6.65 -6.77 18.78
C GLN A 309 -6.23 -5.85 17.61
N PHE A 310 -6.86 -5.98 16.44
CA PHE A 310 -6.55 -5.16 15.27
C PHE A 310 -7.55 -4.00 15.03
N GLY A 311 -8.52 -3.80 15.93
CA GLY A 311 -9.57 -2.79 15.77
C GLY A 311 -9.06 -1.36 15.60
N GLY A 312 -7.96 -0.99 16.28
CA GLY A 312 -7.36 0.34 16.16
C GLY A 312 -6.75 0.62 14.78
N MET A 313 -6.11 -0.38 14.15
CA MET A 313 -5.58 -0.27 12.79
C MET A 313 -6.69 -0.34 11.74
N ALA A 314 -7.68 -1.20 11.95
CA ALA A 314 -8.86 -1.29 11.10
C ALA A 314 -9.56 0.07 10.99
N LEU A 315 -9.74 0.77 12.12
CA LEU A 315 -10.34 2.10 12.16
C LEU A 315 -9.54 3.12 11.33
N ALA A 316 -8.20 3.11 11.41
CA ALA A 316 -7.36 4.02 10.65
C ALA A 316 -7.51 3.80 9.13
N ILE A 317 -7.53 2.54 8.69
CA ILE A 317 -7.69 2.18 7.27
C ILE A 317 -9.12 2.50 6.80
N ILE A 318 -10.16 2.20 7.58
CA ILE A 318 -11.55 2.57 7.24
C ILE A 318 -11.67 4.08 7.10
N THR A 319 -11.08 4.85 8.02
CA THR A 319 -11.08 6.32 7.97
C THR A 319 -10.37 6.82 6.70
N TYR A 320 -9.21 6.24 6.40
CA TYR A 320 -8.46 6.52 5.18
C TYR A 320 -9.30 6.29 3.91
N VAL A 321 -9.92 5.12 3.79
CA VAL A 321 -10.75 4.75 2.64
C VAL A 321 -11.97 5.66 2.56
N ALA A 322 -12.65 5.92 3.68
CA ALA A 322 -13.85 6.77 3.72
C ALA A 322 -13.56 8.20 3.22
N ILE A 323 -12.44 8.80 3.60
CA ILE A 323 -12.00 10.12 3.11
C ILE A 323 -11.79 10.09 1.58
N SER A 324 -11.14 9.03 1.08
CA SER A 324 -10.93 8.85 -0.37
C SER A 324 -12.26 8.74 -1.13
N GLN A 325 -13.20 7.92 -0.63
CA GLN A 325 -14.50 7.73 -1.29
C GLN A 325 -15.35 9.00 -1.25
N LEU A 326 -15.33 9.77 -0.16
CA LEU A 326 -16.02 11.05 -0.10
C LEU A 326 -15.51 12.02 -1.17
N GLY A 327 -14.19 12.08 -1.37
CA GLY A 327 -13.59 12.86 -2.45
C GLY A 327 -14.03 12.40 -3.85
N TYR A 328 -14.13 11.09 -4.05
CA TYR A 328 -14.61 10.50 -5.30
C TYR A 328 -16.09 10.84 -5.57
N VAL A 329 -16.95 10.74 -4.54
CA VAL A 329 -18.38 11.13 -4.60
C VAL A 329 -18.53 12.58 -5.06
N ILE A 330 -17.83 13.51 -4.41
CA ILE A 330 -17.93 14.94 -4.70
C ILE A 330 -17.46 15.23 -6.13
N THR A 331 -16.36 14.62 -6.55
CA THR A 331 -15.83 14.79 -7.92
C THR A 331 -16.81 14.25 -8.96
N THR A 332 -17.47 13.13 -8.67
CA THR A 332 -18.47 12.51 -9.55
C THR A 332 -19.70 13.42 -9.71
N ARG A 333 -20.19 14.02 -8.61
CA ARG A 333 -21.29 15.00 -8.66
C ARG A 333 -20.95 16.21 -9.55
N ILE A 334 -19.77 16.79 -9.34
CA ILE A 334 -19.32 17.95 -10.11
C ILE A 334 -19.21 17.58 -11.60
N ALA A 335 -18.72 16.39 -11.93
CA ALA A 335 -18.66 15.91 -13.29
C ALA A 335 -20.04 15.86 -13.95
N PHE A 336 -21.04 15.22 -13.31
CA PHE A 336 -22.40 15.11 -13.86
C PHE A 336 -23.16 16.45 -13.95
N ASN A 337 -22.86 17.41 -13.08
CA ASN A 337 -23.43 18.75 -13.16
C ASN A 337 -22.85 19.53 -14.35
N ALA A 338 -21.58 19.29 -14.70
CA ALA A 338 -20.93 19.92 -15.83
C ALA A 338 -21.36 19.31 -17.17
N ASP A 339 -21.29 17.98 -17.30
CA ASP A 339 -21.65 17.26 -18.52
C ASP A 339 -22.03 15.80 -18.24
N ALA A 340 -22.96 15.24 -19.02
CA ALA A 340 -23.48 13.89 -18.81
C ALA A 340 -22.43 12.77 -19.08
N ALA A 341 -21.43 13.05 -19.91
CA ALA A 341 -20.32 12.15 -20.26
C ALA A 341 -19.06 12.39 -19.42
N ALA A 342 -18.95 13.52 -18.72
CA ALA A 342 -17.74 13.92 -17.99
C ALA A 342 -17.28 12.87 -16.97
N GLN A 343 -18.21 12.18 -16.28
CA GLN A 343 -17.84 11.14 -15.32
C GLN A 343 -17.08 9.99 -15.99
N PHE A 344 -17.55 9.52 -17.15
CA PHE A 344 -16.91 8.41 -17.84
C PHE A 344 -15.53 8.81 -18.34
N ILE A 345 -15.41 9.99 -18.95
CA ILE A 345 -14.12 10.58 -19.37
C ILE A 345 -13.17 10.73 -18.16
N TYR A 346 -13.70 11.15 -17.01
CA TYR A 346 -12.95 11.26 -15.76
C TYR A 346 -12.43 9.87 -15.28
N GLN A 347 -13.20 8.80 -15.39
CA GLN A 347 -12.67 7.48 -15.03
C GLN A 347 -11.61 6.99 -16.04
N GLN A 348 -11.84 7.21 -17.34
CA GLN A 348 -10.96 6.68 -18.38
C GLN A 348 -9.57 7.31 -18.38
N HIS A 349 -9.46 8.63 -18.20
CA HIS A 349 -8.13 9.26 -18.14
C HIS A 349 -7.33 8.74 -16.94
N TRP A 350 -7.98 8.57 -15.78
CA TRP A 350 -7.33 8.11 -14.56
C TRP A 350 -6.81 6.68 -14.71
N MET A 351 -7.61 5.78 -15.30
CA MET A 351 -7.19 4.42 -15.62
C MET A 351 -5.96 4.42 -16.56
N LEU A 352 -5.95 5.23 -17.61
CA LEU A 352 -4.83 5.32 -18.54
C LEU A 352 -3.54 5.83 -17.87
N LEU A 353 -3.66 6.77 -16.92
CA LEU A 353 -2.52 7.23 -16.13
C LEU A 353 -2.02 6.14 -15.16
N GLN A 354 -2.91 5.38 -14.52
CA GLN A 354 -2.46 4.32 -13.61
C GLN A 354 -1.69 3.20 -14.30
N MET A 355 -1.92 2.94 -15.59
CA MET A 355 -1.31 1.82 -16.31
C MET A 355 0.24 1.86 -16.32
N PRO A 356 0.89 2.95 -16.77
CA PRO A 356 2.35 3.10 -16.69
C PRO A 356 2.92 2.90 -15.28
N TYR A 357 2.29 3.52 -14.27
CA TYR A 357 2.73 3.39 -12.88
C TYR A 357 2.54 1.96 -12.37
N GLY A 358 1.42 1.32 -12.69
CA GLY A 358 1.12 -0.06 -12.32
C GLY A 358 2.18 -1.03 -12.85
N ILE A 359 2.73 -0.79 -14.03
CA ILE A 359 3.78 -1.63 -14.62
C ILE A 359 5.15 -1.29 -14.04
N ILE A 360 5.54 -0.01 -14.03
CA ILE A 360 6.91 0.42 -13.72
C ILE A 360 7.08 0.80 -12.26
N GLY A 361 6.16 1.61 -11.74
CA GLY A 361 6.21 2.12 -10.38
C GLY A 361 6.02 1.01 -9.35
N VAL A 362 5.01 0.15 -9.53
CA VAL A 362 4.77 -0.98 -8.60
C VAL A 362 5.94 -1.96 -8.61
N THR A 363 6.45 -2.36 -9.78
CA THR A 363 7.58 -3.31 -9.85
C THR A 363 8.83 -2.77 -9.18
N LEU A 364 9.18 -1.51 -9.43
CA LEU A 364 10.31 -0.84 -8.79
C LEU A 364 10.10 -0.71 -7.27
N LEU A 365 8.88 -0.37 -6.86
CA LEU A 365 8.52 -0.27 -5.45
C LEU A 365 8.63 -1.62 -4.74
N THR A 366 8.18 -2.71 -5.37
CA THR A 366 8.32 -4.07 -4.84
C THR A 366 9.78 -4.49 -4.76
N ALA A 367 10.62 -4.10 -5.72
CA ALA A 367 12.05 -4.43 -5.70
C ALA A 367 12.81 -3.77 -4.54
N ILE A 368 12.46 -2.53 -4.21
CA ILE A 368 13.18 -1.74 -3.19
C ILE A 368 12.61 -2.01 -1.78
N MET A 369 11.37 -2.48 -1.68
CA MET A 369 10.66 -2.66 -0.40
C MET A 369 11.40 -3.58 0.60
N PRO A 370 11.89 -4.79 0.26
CA PRO A 370 12.55 -5.64 1.23
C PRO A 370 13.83 -5.02 1.81
N ARG A 371 14.50 -4.16 1.04
CA ARG A 371 15.69 -3.44 1.51
C ARG A 371 15.29 -2.28 2.43
N MET A 372 14.31 -1.46 2.03
CA MET A 372 13.77 -0.39 2.86
C MET A 372 13.17 -0.90 4.18
N SER A 373 12.44 -2.02 4.15
CA SER A 373 11.84 -2.60 5.36
C SER A 373 12.89 -3.14 6.33
N ARG A 374 13.99 -3.72 5.83
CA ARG A 374 15.12 -4.15 6.67
C ARG A 374 15.82 -2.94 7.29
N ASN A 375 16.22 -1.98 6.46
CA ASN A 375 16.89 -0.76 6.92
C ASN A 375 16.04 0.03 7.92
N ALA A 376 14.71 0.10 7.70
CA ALA A 376 13.78 0.72 8.64
C ALA A 376 13.64 -0.07 9.96
N ALA A 377 13.65 -1.40 9.91
CA ALA A 377 13.60 -2.26 11.09
C ALA A 377 14.90 -2.23 11.91
N ASP A 378 16.04 -1.96 11.26
CA ASP A 378 17.35 -1.81 11.88
C ASP A 378 17.59 -0.37 12.39
N GLY A 379 16.70 0.58 12.09
CA GLY A 379 16.79 1.97 12.53
C GLY A 379 17.76 2.84 11.74
N ASP A 380 18.24 2.35 10.58
CA ASP A 380 19.19 3.06 9.72
C ASP A 380 18.44 4.05 8.80
N ASP A 381 18.13 5.22 9.34
CA ASP A 381 17.41 6.28 8.64
C ASP A 381 18.21 6.81 7.41
N GLU A 382 19.56 6.76 7.43
CA GLU A 382 20.39 7.16 6.30
C GLU A 382 20.27 6.19 5.12
N ALA A 383 20.31 4.88 5.40
CA ALA A 383 20.10 3.86 4.37
C ALA A 383 18.67 3.90 3.82
N VAL A 384 17.66 4.17 4.65
CA VAL A 384 16.28 4.38 4.18
C VAL A 384 16.20 5.59 3.26
N VAL A 385 16.85 6.72 3.58
CA VAL A 385 16.88 7.90 2.69
C VAL A 385 17.63 7.60 1.40
N ALA A 386 18.70 6.81 1.44
CA ALA A 386 19.44 6.40 0.25
C ALA A 386 18.58 5.52 -0.67
N ASP A 387 17.89 4.52 -0.12
CA ASP A 387 16.98 3.64 -0.85
C ASP A 387 15.79 4.41 -1.44
N LEU A 388 15.21 5.32 -0.65
CA LEU A 388 14.13 6.21 -1.09
C LEU A 388 14.58 7.11 -2.24
N THR A 389 15.77 7.69 -2.14
CA THR A 389 16.36 8.55 -3.18
C THR A 389 16.60 7.75 -4.46
N MET A 390 17.17 6.54 -4.33
CA MET A 390 17.40 5.64 -5.45
C MET A 390 16.09 5.25 -6.14
N GLY A 391 15.08 4.85 -5.36
CA GLY A 391 13.75 4.51 -5.88
C GLY A 391 13.07 5.68 -6.58
N THR A 392 13.18 6.88 -6.01
CA THR A 392 12.64 8.10 -6.63
C THR A 392 13.29 8.37 -7.99
N LYS A 393 14.63 8.30 -8.08
CA LYS A 393 15.35 8.52 -9.34
C LYS A 393 14.99 7.51 -10.41
N LEU A 394 14.97 6.22 -10.06
CA LEU A 394 14.62 5.15 -10.99
C LEU A 394 13.18 5.30 -11.48
N THR A 395 12.26 5.68 -10.59
CA THR A 395 10.86 5.96 -10.93
C THR A 395 10.77 7.14 -11.91
N PHE A 396 11.50 8.22 -11.65
CA PHE A 396 11.43 9.44 -12.44
C PHE A 396 12.04 9.26 -13.84
N ILE A 397 13.19 8.59 -13.94
CA ILE A 397 13.80 8.25 -15.25
C ILE A 397 12.81 7.49 -16.14
N ALA A 398 12.01 6.61 -15.54
CA ALA A 398 11.09 5.77 -16.28
C ALA A 398 9.74 6.45 -16.57
N LEU A 399 9.18 7.21 -15.63
CA LEU A 399 7.86 7.84 -15.78
C LEU A 399 7.91 9.19 -16.52
N ILE A 400 8.96 10.01 -16.38
CA ILE A 400 9.04 11.32 -17.03
C ILE A 400 8.88 11.24 -18.56
N PRO A 401 9.56 10.32 -19.29
CA PRO A 401 9.32 10.15 -20.72
C PRO A 401 7.87 9.83 -21.07
N ILE A 402 7.23 8.97 -20.27
CA ILE A 402 5.83 8.56 -20.49
C ILE A 402 4.90 9.75 -20.27
N ILE A 403 5.14 10.54 -19.23
CA ILE A 403 4.38 11.76 -18.95
C ILE A 403 4.46 12.72 -20.12
N ILE A 404 5.67 12.99 -20.60
CA ILE A 404 5.89 13.93 -21.71
C ILE A 404 5.23 13.40 -23.00
N PHE A 405 5.31 12.09 -23.26
CA PHE A 405 4.62 11.45 -24.38
C PHE A 405 3.10 11.58 -24.27
N MET A 406 2.52 11.30 -23.10
CA MET A 406 1.08 11.40 -22.85
C MET A 406 0.58 12.86 -22.84
N THR A 407 1.41 13.81 -22.42
CA THR A 407 1.13 15.25 -22.52
C THR A 407 1.14 15.72 -23.98
N ALA A 408 2.07 15.23 -24.80
CA ALA A 408 2.19 15.65 -26.19
C ALA A 408 1.19 14.96 -27.13
N LEU A 409 0.91 13.67 -26.93
CA LEU A 409 0.06 12.85 -27.82
C LEU A 409 -1.27 12.42 -27.17
N GLY A 410 -1.70 13.03 -26.05
CA GLY A 410 -2.93 12.63 -25.35
C GLY A 410 -4.18 12.55 -26.24
N PRO A 411 -4.50 13.57 -27.07
CA PRO A 411 -5.60 13.51 -28.04
C PRO A 411 -5.49 12.36 -29.05
N ASP A 412 -4.29 12.11 -29.55
CA ASP A 412 -4.05 11.02 -30.50
C ASP A 412 -4.22 9.65 -29.82
N ILE A 413 -3.70 9.49 -28.60
CA ILE A 413 -3.82 8.26 -27.80
C ILE A 413 -5.29 7.96 -27.51
N ALA A 414 -6.06 8.94 -27.03
CA ALA A 414 -7.47 8.76 -26.71
C ALA A 414 -8.31 8.47 -27.96
N SER A 415 -8.07 9.19 -29.06
CA SER A 415 -8.76 8.95 -30.33
C SER A 415 -8.44 7.58 -30.92
N ALA A 416 -7.18 7.13 -30.82
CA ALA A 416 -6.75 5.81 -31.26
C ALA A 416 -7.36 4.66 -30.45
N LEU A 417 -7.65 4.88 -29.17
CA LEU A 417 -8.10 3.83 -28.25
C LEU A 417 -9.62 3.82 -28.02
N PHE A 418 -10.30 4.97 -28.09
CA PHE A 418 -11.70 5.10 -27.68
C PHE A 418 -12.65 5.55 -28.79
N ALA A 419 -12.19 6.17 -29.89
CA ALA A 419 -13.07 6.62 -30.98
C ALA A 419 -13.57 5.45 -31.86
N TYR A 420 -14.37 4.57 -31.26
CA TYR A 420 -14.98 3.40 -31.88
C TYR A 420 -16.48 3.35 -31.55
N GLY A 421 -17.28 2.81 -32.48
CA GLY A 421 -18.71 2.57 -32.26
C GLY A 421 -19.48 3.83 -31.87
N SER A 422 -20.24 3.75 -30.78
CA SER A 422 -21.09 4.82 -30.25
C SER A 422 -20.32 5.90 -29.48
N PHE A 423 -19.00 5.77 -29.30
CA PHE A 423 -18.20 6.75 -28.58
C PHE A 423 -17.73 7.86 -29.53
N SER A 424 -18.17 9.10 -29.29
CA SER A 424 -17.93 10.18 -30.25
C SER A 424 -16.44 10.56 -30.38
N PRO A 425 -15.96 10.93 -31.59
CA PRO A 425 -14.61 11.45 -31.77
C PRO A 425 -14.31 12.69 -30.91
N GLN A 426 -15.33 13.53 -30.67
CA GLN A 426 -15.24 14.70 -29.81
C GLN A 426 -15.02 14.30 -28.34
N ALA A 427 -15.78 13.33 -27.82
CA ALA A 427 -15.56 12.81 -26.46
C ALA A 427 -14.17 12.17 -26.32
N ALA A 428 -13.68 11.47 -27.35
CA ALA A 428 -12.32 10.92 -27.38
C ALA A 428 -11.25 12.02 -27.38
N HIS A 429 -11.48 13.11 -28.11
CA HIS A 429 -10.61 14.27 -28.08
C HIS A 429 -10.56 14.93 -26.69
N THR A 430 -11.72 15.14 -26.05
CA THR A 430 -11.81 15.68 -24.68
C THR A 430 -11.14 14.77 -23.65
N LEU A 431 -11.29 13.45 -23.80
CA LEU A 431 -10.55 12.47 -23.00
C LEU A 431 -9.04 12.65 -23.17
N GLY A 432 -8.56 12.85 -24.39
CA GLY A 432 -7.15 13.07 -24.66
C GLY A 432 -6.60 14.40 -24.17
N LEU A 433 -7.39 15.48 -24.21
CA LEU A 433 -7.07 16.74 -23.54
C LEU A 433 -6.95 16.54 -22.03
N THR A 434 -7.87 15.78 -21.43
CA THR A 434 -7.85 15.44 -20.00
C THR A 434 -6.59 14.66 -19.63
N ILE A 435 -6.20 13.68 -20.46
CA ILE A 435 -4.93 12.96 -20.30
C ILE A 435 -3.75 13.94 -20.37
N SER A 436 -3.74 14.84 -21.35
CA SER A 436 -2.61 15.73 -21.57
C SER A 436 -2.38 16.68 -20.40
N ALA A 437 -3.47 17.30 -19.94
CA ALA A 437 -3.48 18.21 -18.80
C ALA A 437 -3.16 17.50 -17.47
N SER A 438 -3.47 16.21 -17.35
CA SER A 438 -3.34 15.45 -16.09
C SER A 438 -2.13 14.53 -16.03
N SER A 439 -1.36 14.37 -17.12
CA SER A 439 -0.25 13.41 -17.18
C SER A 439 0.85 13.67 -16.15
N PHE A 440 1.07 14.94 -15.78
CA PHE A 440 2.03 15.30 -14.73
C PHE A 440 1.74 14.62 -13.39
N THR A 441 0.50 14.19 -13.13
CA THR A 441 0.05 13.51 -11.91
C THR A 441 0.87 12.26 -11.58
N LEU A 442 1.47 11.60 -12.57
CA LEU A 442 2.24 10.38 -12.35
C LEU A 442 3.44 10.57 -11.42
N ILE A 443 4.11 11.74 -11.47
CA ILE A 443 5.24 12.05 -10.58
C ILE A 443 4.79 12.11 -9.13
N PRO A 444 3.86 13.02 -8.73
CA PRO A 444 3.45 13.13 -7.35
C PRO A 444 2.70 11.87 -6.88
N TYR A 445 1.94 11.20 -7.75
CA TYR A 445 1.31 9.92 -7.42
C TYR A 445 2.36 8.87 -7.01
N ALA A 446 3.41 8.71 -7.81
CA ALA A 446 4.47 7.77 -7.51
C ALA A 446 5.26 8.13 -6.23
N LEU A 447 5.52 9.43 -6.01
CA LEU A 447 6.11 9.92 -4.77
C LEU A 447 5.22 9.59 -3.55
N VAL A 448 3.92 9.89 -3.61
CA VAL A 448 2.98 9.58 -2.54
C VAL A 448 3.01 8.09 -2.23
N MET A 449 2.95 7.23 -3.24
CA MET A 449 3.00 5.79 -3.04
C MET A 449 4.28 5.32 -2.37
N LEU A 450 5.42 5.89 -2.76
CA LEU A 450 6.71 5.59 -2.15
C LEU A 450 6.77 6.10 -0.69
N HIS A 451 6.30 7.32 -0.42
CA HIS A 451 6.20 7.88 0.94
C HIS A 451 5.31 7.03 1.85
N LEU A 452 4.13 6.63 1.36
CA LEU A 452 3.21 5.77 2.09
C LEU A 452 3.90 4.49 2.54
N ARG A 453 4.74 3.89 1.69
CA ARG A 453 5.46 2.65 2.02
C ARG A 453 6.46 2.82 3.14
N VAL A 454 7.13 3.97 3.21
CA VAL A 454 8.02 4.29 4.35
C VAL A 454 7.22 4.37 5.66
N PHE A 455 6.06 5.03 5.66
CA PHE A 455 5.22 5.10 6.87
C PHE A 455 4.64 3.75 7.29
N TYR A 456 4.23 2.92 6.33
CA TYR A 456 3.74 1.58 6.60
C TYR A 456 4.84 0.64 7.10
N ALA A 457 6.07 0.74 6.56
CA ALA A 457 7.22 0.00 7.07
C ALA A 457 7.58 0.39 8.52
N ARG A 458 7.19 1.61 8.94
CA ARG A 458 7.36 2.12 10.31
C ARG A 458 6.15 1.89 11.23
N GLU A 459 5.16 1.11 10.78
CA GLU A 459 3.92 0.80 11.51
C GLU A 459 3.06 2.05 11.90
N GLU A 460 3.22 3.16 11.18
CA GLU A 460 2.51 4.42 11.46
C GLU A 460 1.21 4.54 10.66
N ALA A 461 0.17 3.79 11.03
CA ALA A 461 -1.07 3.69 10.25
C ALA A 461 -1.87 5.01 10.07
N TRP A 462 -1.73 5.99 10.97
CA TRP A 462 -2.48 7.25 10.93
C TRP A 462 -1.84 8.34 10.07
N THR A 463 -0.52 8.30 9.87
CA THR A 463 0.20 9.32 9.09
C THR A 463 -0.22 9.33 7.61
N PRO A 464 -0.41 8.17 6.94
CA PRO A 464 -1.06 8.06 5.64
C PRO A 464 -2.40 8.80 5.55
N THR A 465 -3.26 8.68 6.57
CA THR A 465 -4.60 9.30 6.57
C THR A 465 -4.53 10.81 6.37
N PHE A 466 -3.53 11.49 6.95
CA PHE A 466 -3.35 12.93 6.76
C PHE A 466 -2.87 13.31 5.35
N ILE A 467 -1.99 12.50 4.76
CA ILE A 467 -1.55 12.70 3.37
C ILE A 467 -2.76 12.65 2.45
N ILE A 468 -3.62 11.64 2.62
CA ILE A 468 -4.81 11.47 1.80
C ILE A 468 -5.89 12.51 2.09
N ALA A 469 -6.06 12.94 3.35
CA ALA A 469 -6.91 14.07 3.67
C ALA A 469 -6.46 15.35 2.92
N GLY A 470 -5.15 15.60 2.84
CA GLY A 470 -4.60 16.72 2.07
C GLY A 470 -4.82 16.58 0.55
N ILE A 471 -4.63 15.37 0.00
CA ILE A 471 -4.92 15.06 -1.41
C ILE A 471 -6.39 15.33 -1.71
N THR A 472 -7.29 14.71 -0.94
CA THR A 472 -8.74 14.83 -1.12
C THR A 472 -9.21 16.27 -0.92
N GLY A 473 -8.73 16.97 0.11
CA GLY A 473 -9.10 18.35 0.37
C GLY A 473 -8.72 19.29 -0.77
N THR A 474 -7.48 19.19 -1.27
CA THR A 474 -7.01 19.98 -2.42
C THR A 474 -7.80 19.65 -3.68
N LYS A 475 -7.99 18.35 -3.95
CA LYS A 475 -8.76 17.86 -5.10
C LYS A 475 -10.18 18.39 -5.08
N VAL A 476 -10.89 18.25 -3.96
CA VAL A 476 -12.28 18.71 -3.81
C VAL A 476 -12.37 20.22 -3.99
N LEU A 477 -11.47 20.98 -3.38
CA LEU A 477 -11.44 22.44 -3.51
C LEU A 477 -11.24 22.88 -4.97
N LEU A 478 -10.26 22.31 -5.66
CA LEU A 478 -9.98 22.64 -7.06
C LEU A 478 -11.08 22.15 -8.00
N SER A 479 -11.62 20.96 -7.78
CA SER A 479 -12.77 20.45 -8.54
C SER A 479 -14.00 21.34 -8.35
N ALA A 480 -14.25 21.87 -7.14
CA ALA A 480 -15.36 22.77 -6.88
C ALA A 480 -15.20 24.14 -7.56
N LEU A 481 -13.96 24.59 -7.77
CA LEU A 481 -13.64 25.82 -8.51
C LEU A 481 -13.71 25.63 -10.03
N ALA A 482 -13.51 24.42 -10.54
CA ALA A 482 -13.43 24.14 -11.98
C ALA A 482 -14.62 24.65 -12.80
N PRO A 483 -15.89 24.49 -12.39
CA PRO A 483 -17.04 25.00 -13.14
C PRO A 483 -17.09 26.53 -13.27
N TYR A 484 -16.47 27.26 -12.33
CA TYR A 484 -16.44 28.73 -12.35
C TYR A 484 -15.31 29.29 -13.21
N ILE A 485 -14.30 28.46 -13.52
CA ILE A 485 -13.12 28.86 -14.29
C ILE A 485 -13.23 28.40 -15.75
N ALA A 486 -13.85 27.25 -16.00
CA ALA A 486 -14.02 26.73 -17.35
C ALA A 486 -14.96 27.62 -18.17
N GLN A 487 -14.50 28.08 -19.32
CA GLN A 487 -15.32 28.87 -20.26
C GLN A 487 -16.38 28.01 -20.98
N GLU A 488 -16.15 26.70 -21.07
CA GLU A 488 -17.09 25.73 -21.66
C GLU A 488 -17.30 24.49 -20.76
N PRO A 489 -18.50 23.88 -20.78
CA PRO A 489 -18.81 22.69 -19.98
C PRO A 489 -17.87 21.50 -20.23
N ASN A 490 -17.41 21.31 -21.47
CA ASN A 490 -16.52 20.20 -21.84
C ASN A 490 -15.11 20.34 -21.26
N HIS A 491 -14.68 21.56 -20.92
CA HIS A 491 -13.36 21.81 -20.32
C HIS A 491 -13.35 21.57 -18.81
N VAL A 492 -14.53 21.46 -18.17
CA VAL A 492 -14.63 21.15 -16.73
C VAL A 492 -14.00 19.79 -16.42
N VAL A 493 -14.19 18.77 -17.27
CA VAL A 493 -13.59 17.45 -17.03
C VAL A 493 -12.06 17.47 -17.12
N VAL A 494 -11.50 18.30 -18.00
CA VAL A 494 -10.06 18.52 -18.13
C VAL A 494 -9.50 19.12 -16.84
N LEU A 495 -10.18 20.13 -16.30
CA LEU A 495 -9.83 20.75 -15.02
C LEU A 495 -10.01 19.80 -13.83
N LEU A 496 -11.02 18.92 -13.84
CA LEU A 496 -11.20 17.88 -12.82
C LEU A 496 -10.03 16.89 -12.82
N GLY A 497 -9.55 16.49 -14.00
CA GLY A 497 -8.34 15.66 -14.12
C GLY A 497 -7.11 16.36 -13.55
N ALA A 498 -6.91 17.64 -13.90
CA ALA A 498 -5.81 18.44 -13.38
C ALA A 498 -5.91 18.66 -11.85
N ALA A 499 -7.12 18.89 -11.33
CA ALA A 499 -7.40 19.03 -9.90
C ALA A 499 -7.00 17.77 -9.11
N ASN A 500 -7.25 16.59 -9.66
CA ASN A 500 -6.76 15.33 -9.09
C ASN A 500 -5.22 15.29 -9.06
N GLY A 501 -4.56 15.74 -10.13
CA GLY A 501 -3.11 15.88 -10.19
C GLY A 501 -2.51 16.79 -9.12
N PHE A 502 -3.07 17.99 -8.97
CA PHE A 502 -2.68 18.93 -7.91
C PHE A 502 -2.99 18.40 -6.50
N GLY A 503 -4.05 17.60 -6.36
CA GLY A 503 -4.30 16.83 -5.15
C GLY A 503 -3.11 15.95 -4.78
N PHE A 504 -2.61 15.15 -5.73
CA PHE A 504 -1.41 14.34 -5.50
C PHE A 504 -0.16 15.19 -5.26
N VAL A 505 -0.01 16.36 -5.90
CA VAL A 505 1.10 17.30 -5.60
C VAL A 505 1.05 17.72 -4.14
N ALA A 506 -0.11 18.11 -3.61
CA ALA A 506 -0.26 18.43 -2.20
C ALA A 506 0.12 17.23 -1.32
N GLY A 507 -0.35 16.03 -1.67
CA GLY A 507 0.04 14.79 -0.97
C GLY A 507 1.55 14.52 -0.98
N ALA A 508 2.21 14.72 -2.11
CA ALA A 508 3.65 14.53 -2.25
C ALA A 508 4.43 15.55 -1.42
N LEU A 509 3.98 16.81 -1.39
CA LEU A 509 4.55 17.87 -0.54
C LEU A 509 4.35 17.56 0.95
N ILE A 510 3.14 17.16 1.36
CA ILE A 510 2.85 16.77 2.74
C ILE A 510 3.72 15.58 3.14
N GLY A 511 3.76 14.53 2.32
CA GLY A 511 4.59 13.36 2.55
C GLY A 511 6.07 13.73 2.66
N ALA A 512 6.60 14.56 1.76
CA ALA A 512 7.99 15.02 1.81
C ALA A 512 8.30 15.87 3.05
N LEU A 513 7.38 16.73 3.48
CA LEU A 513 7.54 17.54 4.71
C LEU A 513 7.54 16.65 5.96
N LEU A 514 6.63 15.67 6.01
CA LEU A 514 6.54 14.69 7.09
C LEU A 514 7.80 13.81 7.14
N LEU A 515 8.30 13.34 5.99
CA LEU A 515 9.54 12.56 5.89
C LEU A 515 10.75 13.40 6.27
N ARG A 516 10.90 14.62 5.74
CA ARG A 516 12.05 15.49 6.00
C ARG A 516 12.20 15.80 7.50
N ARG A 517 11.09 15.94 8.22
CA ARG A 517 11.13 16.17 9.66
C ARG A 517 11.51 14.91 10.45
N LYS A 518 11.25 13.72 9.92
CA LYS A 518 11.54 12.43 10.58
C LYS A 518 12.88 11.81 10.21
N LEU A 519 13.35 12.01 8.97
CA LEU A 519 14.53 11.36 8.38
C LEU A 519 15.65 12.36 8.00
N GLY A 520 15.45 13.66 8.24
CA GLY A 520 16.43 14.68 7.88
C GLY A 520 16.41 15.08 6.40
N THR A 521 17.55 15.55 5.86
CA THR A 521 17.62 16.12 4.50
C THR A 521 17.56 15.05 3.43
N LEU A 522 16.43 14.99 2.72
CA LEU A 522 16.26 14.24 1.48
C LEU A 522 17.17 14.88 0.41
N LYS A 523 18.06 14.10 -0.23
CA LYS A 523 19.07 14.56 -1.21
C LYS A 523 18.45 15.05 -2.53
N PHE A 524 17.63 16.11 -2.48
CA PHE A 524 16.84 16.62 -3.61
C PHE A 524 17.68 17.06 -4.81
N GLY A 525 18.92 17.53 -4.58
CA GLY A 525 19.80 18.00 -5.66
C GLY A 525 20.11 16.92 -6.70
N ASP A 526 20.37 15.69 -6.25
CA ASP A 526 20.70 14.59 -7.15
C ASP A 526 19.48 14.12 -7.94
N VAL A 527 18.29 14.11 -7.30
CA VAL A 527 17.03 13.78 -7.98
C VAL A 527 16.73 14.81 -9.07
N MET A 528 16.92 16.10 -8.79
CA MET A 528 16.65 17.18 -9.74
C MET A 528 17.51 17.04 -11.01
N ARG A 529 18.81 16.74 -10.86
CA ARG A 529 19.71 16.54 -12.00
C ARG A 529 19.24 15.40 -12.90
N THR A 530 18.83 14.28 -12.30
CA THR A 530 18.28 13.13 -13.03
C THR A 530 16.99 13.49 -13.76
N SER A 531 16.08 14.22 -13.10
CA SER A 531 14.83 14.70 -13.70
C SER A 531 15.07 15.60 -14.91
N VAL A 532 16.00 16.56 -14.81
CA VAL A 532 16.31 17.48 -15.91
C VAL A 532 16.82 16.73 -17.15
N TRP A 533 17.67 15.72 -16.96
CA TRP A 533 18.12 14.87 -18.07
C TRP A 533 16.99 14.05 -18.68
N ALA A 534 16.11 13.48 -17.86
CA ALA A 534 14.96 12.71 -18.35
C ALA A 534 13.98 13.62 -19.13
N VAL A 535 13.70 14.82 -18.62
CA VAL A 535 12.86 15.82 -19.30
C VAL A 535 13.52 16.24 -20.62
N GLY A 536 14.81 16.61 -20.61
CA GLY A 536 15.53 17.01 -21.82
C GLY A 536 15.54 15.92 -22.89
N ALA A 537 15.79 14.66 -22.51
CA ALA A 537 15.78 13.54 -23.43
C ALA A 537 14.39 13.29 -24.04
N ALA A 538 13.35 13.37 -23.22
CA ALA A 538 11.97 13.20 -23.67
C ALA A 538 11.50 14.36 -24.57
N LEU A 539 11.88 15.61 -24.28
CA LEU A 539 11.58 16.75 -25.15
C LEU A 539 12.24 16.60 -26.54
N VAL A 540 13.47 16.10 -26.60
CA VAL A 540 14.12 15.75 -27.87
C VAL A 540 13.36 14.63 -28.59
N GLY A 541 12.92 13.61 -27.86
CA GLY A 541 12.06 12.54 -28.40
C GLY A 541 10.78 13.09 -29.03
N VAL A 542 10.07 13.97 -28.33
CA VAL A 542 8.85 14.63 -28.82
C VAL A 542 9.14 15.48 -30.06
N ALA A 543 10.23 16.25 -30.06
CA ALA A 543 10.62 17.06 -31.22
C ALA A 543 10.88 16.21 -32.47
N VAL A 544 11.56 15.06 -32.31
CA VAL A 544 11.78 14.11 -33.41
C VAL A 544 10.48 13.47 -33.88
N VAL A 545 9.57 13.11 -32.96
CA VAL A 545 8.25 12.57 -33.30
C VAL A 545 7.42 13.56 -34.10
N PHE A 546 7.29 14.81 -33.64
CA PHE A 546 6.55 15.84 -34.38
C PHE A 546 7.23 16.20 -35.70
N GLY A 547 8.56 16.30 -35.73
CA GLY A 547 9.32 16.52 -36.97
C GLY A 547 9.14 15.39 -37.98
N THR A 548 9.11 14.13 -37.53
CA THR A 548 8.84 12.97 -38.39
C THR A 548 7.41 12.99 -38.89
N ARG A 549 6.43 13.31 -38.03
CA ARG A 549 5.02 13.43 -38.41
C ARG A 549 4.81 14.53 -39.44
N TRP A 550 5.42 15.70 -39.24
CA TRP A 550 5.41 16.82 -40.19
C TRP A 550 6.05 16.43 -41.53
N LEU A 551 7.22 15.78 -41.52
CA LEU A 551 7.89 15.33 -42.74
C LEU A 551 7.04 14.30 -43.52
N VAL A 552 6.45 13.32 -42.84
CA VAL A 552 5.66 12.26 -43.48
C VAL A 552 4.32 12.78 -44.00
N ARG A 553 3.62 13.63 -43.24
CA ARG A 553 2.29 14.13 -43.62
C ARG A 553 2.37 15.32 -44.58
N ASP A 554 3.16 16.34 -44.26
CA ASP A 554 3.11 17.62 -44.97
C ASP A 554 4.10 17.69 -46.14
N VAL A 555 5.26 17.02 -46.04
CA VAL A 555 6.26 17.02 -47.11
C VAL A 555 6.07 15.85 -48.06
N ALA A 556 5.83 14.64 -47.54
CA ALA A 556 5.72 13.44 -48.35
C ALA A 556 4.26 13.09 -48.75
N GLY A 557 3.25 13.74 -48.15
CA GLY A 557 1.83 13.52 -48.45
C GLY A 557 1.32 12.11 -48.12
N LEU A 558 2.08 11.33 -47.35
CA LEU A 558 1.80 9.92 -47.08
C LEU A 558 0.96 9.79 -45.82
N HIS A 559 -0.37 9.85 -45.96
CA HIS A 559 -1.32 9.52 -44.89
C HIS A 559 -1.48 8.00 -44.69
N LEU A 560 -0.43 7.19 -44.94
CA LEU A 560 -0.54 5.72 -45.08
C LEU A 560 -1.36 5.03 -43.98
N PRO A 561 -1.12 5.28 -42.67
CA PRO A 561 -1.86 4.59 -41.61
C PRO A 561 -3.35 4.95 -41.60
N GLN A 562 -3.68 6.23 -41.78
CA GLN A 562 -5.05 6.74 -41.81
C GLN A 562 -5.79 6.33 -43.10
N SER A 563 -5.06 6.28 -44.21
CA SER A 563 -5.56 5.80 -45.50
C SER A 563 -5.89 4.31 -45.43
N LEU A 564 -5.00 3.48 -44.83
CA LEU A 564 -5.28 2.07 -44.56
C LEU A 564 -6.47 1.90 -43.61
N GLY A 565 -6.53 2.69 -42.53
CA GLY A 565 -7.65 2.65 -41.59
C GLY A 565 -8.98 2.96 -42.27
N ARG A 566 -9.02 4.00 -43.11
CA ARG A 566 -10.21 4.34 -43.92
C ARG A 566 -10.54 3.26 -44.94
N LEU A 567 -9.53 2.64 -45.57
CA LEU A 567 -9.70 1.57 -46.56
C LEU A 567 -10.32 0.30 -45.94
N ILE A 568 -9.97 -0.02 -44.69
CA ILE A 568 -10.49 -1.17 -43.94
C ILE A 568 -11.82 -0.82 -43.23
N GLY A 569 -12.30 0.41 -43.35
CA GLY A 569 -13.54 0.88 -42.69
C GLY A 569 -13.39 1.17 -41.20
N ALA A 570 -12.15 1.23 -40.68
CA ALA A 570 -11.84 1.53 -39.29
C ALA A 570 -10.76 2.64 -39.17
N PRO A 571 -11.14 3.92 -39.32
CA PRO A 571 -10.20 5.05 -39.29
C PRO A 571 -9.36 5.13 -38.01
N SER A 572 -9.94 4.77 -36.87
CA SER A 572 -9.29 4.77 -35.55
C SER A 572 -8.20 3.71 -35.40
N LEU A 573 -8.32 2.57 -36.08
CA LEU A 573 -7.25 1.55 -36.17
C LEU A 573 -6.01 2.11 -36.89
N GLY A 574 -6.21 2.97 -37.89
CA GLY A 574 -5.12 3.70 -38.55
C GLY A 574 -4.39 4.64 -37.59
N ASN A 575 -5.13 5.38 -36.76
CA ASN A 575 -4.57 6.24 -35.72
C ASN A 575 -3.80 5.43 -34.67
N LEU A 576 -4.29 4.24 -34.29
CA LEU A 576 -3.62 3.35 -33.34
C LEU A 576 -2.26 2.87 -33.86
N ILE A 577 -2.18 2.47 -35.13
CA ILE A 577 -0.92 2.08 -35.76
C ILE A 577 0.05 3.26 -35.79
N GLU A 578 -0.43 4.44 -36.19
CA GLU A 578 0.39 5.66 -36.24
C GLU A 578 0.96 6.01 -34.87
N VAL A 579 0.11 6.11 -33.84
CA VAL A 579 0.53 6.42 -32.45
C VAL A 579 1.49 5.36 -31.92
N SER A 580 1.28 4.08 -32.24
CA SER A 580 2.18 2.99 -31.84
C SER A 580 3.57 3.13 -32.47
N LEU A 581 3.64 3.44 -33.77
CA LEU A 581 4.91 3.67 -34.47
C LEU A 581 5.64 4.92 -33.92
N LEU A 582 4.91 6.01 -33.71
CA LEU A 582 5.46 7.23 -33.10
C LEU A 582 5.93 6.99 -31.66
N GLY A 583 5.21 6.16 -30.89
CA GLY A 583 5.62 5.74 -29.54
C GLY A 583 6.91 4.92 -29.54
N ILE A 584 7.07 3.99 -30.47
CA ILE A 584 8.33 3.22 -30.62
C ILE A 584 9.48 4.17 -30.98
N LEU A 585 9.28 5.06 -31.95
CA LEU A 585 10.27 6.07 -32.33
C LEU A 585 10.64 6.97 -31.15
N PHE A 586 9.65 7.45 -30.40
CA PHE A 586 9.83 8.25 -29.19
C PHE A 586 10.73 7.54 -28.18
N LEU A 587 10.43 6.28 -27.87
CA LEU A 587 11.19 5.48 -26.90
C LEU A 587 12.63 5.25 -27.35
N VAL A 588 12.85 4.95 -28.63
CA VAL A 588 14.20 4.75 -29.20
C VAL A 588 15.03 6.03 -29.11
N VAL A 589 14.48 7.17 -29.54
CA VAL A 589 15.19 8.46 -29.50
C VAL A 589 15.48 8.88 -28.07
N THR A 590 14.47 8.81 -27.20
CA THR A 590 14.61 9.19 -25.79
C THR A 590 15.65 8.30 -25.09
N GLY A 591 15.61 6.99 -25.31
CA GLY A 591 16.60 6.05 -24.78
C GLY A 591 18.02 6.32 -25.28
N LEU A 592 18.18 6.65 -26.57
CA LEU A 592 19.48 7.01 -27.15
C LEU A 592 20.05 8.29 -26.53
N VAL A 593 19.23 9.32 -26.30
CA VAL A 593 19.67 10.56 -25.65
C VAL A 593 20.01 10.31 -24.18
N LEU A 594 19.19 9.54 -23.46
CA LEU A 594 19.45 9.16 -22.06
C LEU A 594 20.76 8.38 -21.91
N SER A 595 21.08 7.49 -22.86
CA SER A 595 22.34 6.71 -22.83
C SER A 595 23.60 7.59 -22.79
N ARG A 596 23.51 8.85 -23.26
CA ARG A 596 24.62 9.81 -23.26
C ARG A 596 24.82 10.54 -21.93
N SER A 597 23.87 10.44 -21.00
CA SER A 597 23.88 11.19 -19.73
C SER A 597 24.94 10.73 -18.72
N LYS A 598 25.58 9.57 -18.94
CA LYS A 598 26.54 8.92 -18.00
C LYS A 598 26.00 8.74 -16.57
N LEU A 599 24.69 8.81 -16.37
CA LEU A 599 24.05 8.66 -15.06
C LEU A 599 24.15 7.20 -14.59
N PRO A 600 24.54 6.93 -13.33
CA PRO A 600 24.61 5.56 -12.78
C PRO A 600 23.32 4.76 -12.96
N GLU A 601 22.18 5.44 -12.81
CA GLU A 601 20.85 4.84 -12.90
C GLU A 601 20.51 4.37 -14.33
N VAL A 602 21.05 5.05 -15.35
CA VAL A 602 20.87 4.70 -16.77
C VAL A 602 21.74 3.49 -17.14
N GLN A 603 22.88 3.30 -16.49
CA GLN A 603 23.74 2.13 -16.72
C GLN A 603 23.07 0.82 -16.26
N ASN A 604 22.31 0.86 -15.16
CA ASN A 604 21.51 -0.28 -14.70
C ASN A 604 20.43 -0.68 -15.71
N LEU A 605 19.75 0.30 -16.30
CA LEU A 605 18.75 0.06 -17.33
C LEU A 605 19.40 -0.43 -18.64
N GLY A 606 20.59 0.08 -18.96
CA GLY A 606 21.41 -0.35 -20.09
C GLY A 606 21.75 -1.85 -20.05
N ARG A 607 22.06 -2.42 -18.88
CA ARG A 607 22.29 -3.88 -18.71
C ARG A 607 21.06 -4.72 -19.04
N ALA A 608 19.87 -4.29 -18.62
CA ALA A 608 18.63 -4.99 -18.95
C ALA A 608 18.34 -4.93 -20.46
N MET A 609 18.64 -3.78 -21.10
CA MET A 609 18.44 -3.58 -22.53
C MET A 609 19.45 -4.31 -23.42
N GLN A 610 20.65 -4.65 -22.91
CA GLN A 610 21.62 -5.47 -23.64
C GLN A 610 21.14 -6.90 -23.94
N ARG A 611 20.08 -7.37 -23.24
CA ARG A 611 19.44 -8.67 -23.54
C ARG A 611 18.59 -8.63 -24.82
N ILE A 612 18.32 -7.44 -25.37
CA ILE A 612 17.60 -7.28 -26.64
C ILE A 612 18.62 -7.31 -27.80
N PRO A 613 18.47 -8.21 -28.80
CA PRO A 613 19.41 -8.33 -29.90
C PRO A 613 19.56 -7.01 -30.67
N GLY A 614 20.81 -6.54 -30.85
CA GLY A 614 21.16 -5.34 -31.61
C GLY A 614 21.45 -4.07 -30.79
N LEU A 615 20.94 -3.95 -29.56
CA LEU A 615 21.18 -2.78 -28.70
C LEU A 615 22.58 -2.75 -28.05
N SER A 616 23.26 -3.90 -27.97
CA SER A 616 24.61 -4.03 -27.42
C SER A 616 25.68 -3.23 -28.17
N ARG A 617 25.42 -2.83 -29.44
CA ARG A 617 26.33 -1.99 -30.23
C ARG A 617 26.30 -0.51 -29.87
N PHE A 618 25.23 -0.04 -29.22
CA PHE A 618 25.01 1.37 -28.94
C PHE A 618 25.09 1.71 -27.44
N ILE A 619 25.03 0.70 -26.56
CA ILE A 619 25.00 0.87 -25.11
C ILE A 619 26.14 0.05 -24.48
N SER A 620 27.12 0.74 -23.90
CA SER A 620 28.24 0.16 -23.14
C SER A 620 28.11 0.57 -21.67
N PRO A 621 27.49 -0.26 -20.81
CA PRO A 621 27.36 0.00 -19.39
C PRO A 621 28.72 -0.11 -18.69
N ASP A 622 29.02 0.88 -17.86
CA ASP A 622 30.21 0.94 -17.02
C ASP A 622 29.99 0.06 -15.78
N GLU A 623 30.72 -1.05 -15.65
CA GLU A 623 30.46 -2.06 -14.61
C GLU A 623 30.74 -1.54 -13.20
N ASP A 624 31.67 -0.59 -13.06
CA ASP A 624 32.10 -0.01 -11.78
C ASP A 624 31.06 0.95 -11.17
N ARG A 625 30.04 1.35 -11.92
CA ARG A 625 29.06 2.38 -11.51
C ARG A 625 27.64 1.86 -11.30
N ALA A 626 27.43 0.58 -11.50
CA ALA A 626 26.10 0.00 -11.49
C ALA A 626 25.72 -0.48 -10.08
N LEU A 627 24.45 -0.32 -9.73
CA LEU A 627 23.97 -0.56 -8.37
C LEU A 627 23.41 -1.99 -8.25
N GLU A 628 23.75 -2.67 -7.16
CA GLU A 628 23.13 -3.95 -6.79
C GLU A 628 21.68 -3.71 -6.33
N VAL A 629 20.73 -4.16 -7.14
CA VAL A 629 19.31 -4.25 -6.79
C VAL A 629 19.07 -5.70 -6.39
N GLY A 630 18.60 -5.93 -5.16
CA GLY A 630 18.33 -7.28 -4.66
C GLY A 630 17.32 -8.02 -5.56
N GLU A 631 17.46 -9.33 -5.65
CA GLU A 631 16.51 -10.17 -6.40
C GLU A 631 15.11 -10.04 -5.79
N VAL A 632 14.13 -9.79 -6.65
CA VAL A 632 12.73 -9.61 -6.26
C VAL A 632 12.06 -10.97 -6.28
N ASP A 633 11.42 -11.38 -5.17
CA ASP A 633 10.60 -12.59 -5.17
C ASP A 633 9.40 -12.39 -6.13
N PRO A 634 9.26 -13.21 -7.18
CA PRO A 634 8.15 -13.14 -8.10
C PRO A 634 6.77 -13.25 -7.42
N ARG A 635 6.69 -13.87 -6.24
CA ARG A 635 5.47 -14.02 -5.44
C ARG A 635 4.96 -12.70 -4.87
N ASP A 636 5.86 -11.86 -4.36
CA ASP A 636 5.53 -10.55 -3.78
C ASP A 636 5.02 -9.59 -4.86
N VAL A 637 5.63 -9.67 -6.05
CA VAL A 637 5.16 -8.95 -7.23
C VAL A 637 3.74 -9.42 -7.57
N SER A 638 3.53 -10.72 -7.77
CA SER A 638 2.21 -11.24 -8.17
C SER A 638 1.11 -10.90 -7.15
N ASN A 639 1.36 -11.06 -5.85
CA ASN A 639 0.40 -10.73 -4.80
C ASN A 639 0.06 -9.24 -4.77
N GLN A 640 1.05 -8.36 -4.97
CA GLN A 640 0.83 -6.93 -5.01
C GLN A 640 0.04 -6.51 -6.26
N PHE A 641 0.28 -7.17 -7.39
CA PHE A 641 -0.45 -6.96 -8.64
C PHE A 641 -1.90 -7.49 -8.58
N LEU A 642 -2.16 -8.57 -7.82
CA LEU A 642 -3.49 -9.12 -7.56
C LEU A 642 -4.27 -8.31 -6.51
N ALA A 643 -3.57 -7.72 -5.54
CA ALA A 643 -4.16 -6.82 -4.54
C ALA A 643 -4.40 -5.41 -5.10
N SER A 644 -3.59 -4.95 -6.05
CA SER A 644 -3.80 -3.71 -6.79
C SER A 644 -4.79 -3.95 -7.94
N ASP A 645 -6.06 -4.12 -7.61
CA ASP A 645 -7.10 -4.04 -8.62
C ASP A 645 -7.11 -2.58 -9.13
N THR A 646 -6.56 -2.34 -10.32
CA THR A 646 -6.43 -1.00 -10.95
C THR A 646 -7.79 -0.32 -11.21
N PHE A 647 -8.91 -1.00 -10.95
CA PHE A 647 -10.26 -0.46 -11.04
C PHE A 647 -10.75 0.21 -9.75
N ASN A 648 -10.07 0.00 -8.62
CA ASN A 648 -10.46 0.59 -7.35
C ASN A 648 -9.90 2.02 -7.24
N ALA A 649 -10.78 2.94 -6.83
CA ALA A 649 -10.52 4.39 -6.83
C ALA A 649 -9.48 4.81 -5.77
N SER A 650 -9.16 3.92 -4.81
CA SER A 650 -8.24 4.17 -3.71
C SER A 650 -6.96 3.34 -3.82
N PRO A 651 -5.77 3.93 -3.57
CA PRO A 651 -4.54 3.18 -3.34
C PRO A 651 -4.76 2.07 -2.32
N VAL A 652 -4.54 0.81 -2.69
CA VAL A 652 -4.55 -0.27 -1.69
C VAL A 652 -3.27 -0.14 -0.84
N PRO A 653 -3.39 0.09 0.48
CA PRO A 653 -2.27 0.01 1.41
C PRO A 653 -1.48 -1.31 1.20
N PRO A 654 -0.15 -1.30 1.38
CA PRO A 654 0.61 -2.53 1.51
C PRO A 654 -0.05 -3.49 2.49
N PRO A 655 0.13 -4.82 2.35
CA PRO A 655 0.01 -5.69 3.52
C PRO A 655 0.96 -5.13 4.59
N MET A 656 0.38 -4.64 5.69
CA MET A 656 1.17 -4.25 6.85
C MET A 656 1.91 -5.48 7.32
N SER A 657 3.16 -5.30 7.79
CA SER A 657 3.91 -6.42 8.33
C SER A 657 3.05 -7.11 9.40
N ALA A 658 2.90 -8.42 9.23
CA ALA A 658 1.98 -9.30 9.91
C ALA A 658 2.37 -9.46 11.39
N GLY A 659 2.06 -8.44 12.20
CA GLY A 659 2.42 -8.39 13.60
C GLY A 659 3.87 -7.98 13.79
N VAL A 660 4.13 -7.36 14.95
CA VAL A 660 5.45 -7.11 15.54
C VAL A 660 6.50 -7.93 14.82
N VAL A 661 7.26 -7.30 13.91
CA VAL A 661 8.49 -7.91 13.41
C VAL A 661 9.36 -8.06 14.64
N ARG A 662 9.21 -9.20 15.33
CA ARG A 662 10.29 -9.74 16.11
C ARG A 662 11.43 -9.74 15.11
N GLY A 663 12.42 -8.89 15.40
CA GLY A 663 13.58 -8.70 14.55
C GLY A 663 14.19 -10.03 14.11
N PRO A 664 15.13 -10.02 13.14
CA PRO A 664 15.81 -11.20 12.61
C PRO A 664 15.79 -12.31 13.63
N ARG A 665 15.03 -13.38 13.31
CA ARG A 665 14.92 -14.54 14.20
C ARG A 665 16.34 -14.86 14.64
N LEU A 666 16.62 -14.78 15.93
CA LEU A 666 17.91 -15.19 16.46
C LEU A 666 18.06 -16.67 16.10
N VAL A 667 18.86 -16.94 15.07
CA VAL A 667 19.11 -18.27 14.52
C VAL A 667 20.61 -18.50 14.45
N PRO A 668 21.08 -19.75 14.60
CA PRO A 668 22.47 -20.09 14.35
C PRO A 668 22.95 -19.56 12.99
N GLY A 669 24.12 -18.94 12.96
CA GLY A 669 24.73 -18.34 11.78
C GLY A 669 24.40 -16.86 11.54
N ALA A 670 23.37 -16.30 12.19
CA ALA A 670 23.00 -14.90 12.01
C ALA A 670 24.05 -13.93 12.59
N GLY A 671 24.29 -12.82 11.88
CA GLY A 671 25.10 -11.70 12.37
C GLY A 671 24.27 -10.76 13.26
N VAL A 672 24.85 -10.27 14.34
CA VAL A 672 24.21 -9.39 15.33
C VAL A 672 25.16 -8.26 15.71
N SER A 673 24.60 -7.09 16.07
CA SER A 673 25.37 -5.86 16.34
C SER A 673 26.23 -5.46 15.14
N ASP A 674 25.58 -5.18 14.00
CA ASP A 674 26.23 -4.86 12.71
C ASP A 674 27.23 -5.91 12.23
N GLY A 675 26.97 -7.17 12.57
CA GLY A 675 27.83 -8.29 12.21
C GLY A 675 29.06 -8.46 13.10
N ARG A 676 29.20 -7.71 14.20
CA ARG A 676 30.27 -7.91 15.20
C ARG A 676 30.24 -9.32 15.78
N PHE A 677 29.06 -9.88 16.01
CA PHE A 677 28.90 -11.23 16.54
C PHE A 677 28.15 -12.12 15.56
N ARG A 678 28.58 -13.38 15.42
CA ARG A 678 27.88 -14.42 14.69
C ARG A 678 27.34 -15.46 15.67
N LEU A 679 26.02 -15.64 15.70
CA LEU A 679 25.37 -16.60 16.60
C LEU A 679 25.79 -18.03 16.25
N ILE A 680 26.12 -18.84 17.27
CA ILE A 680 26.49 -20.25 17.11
C ILE A 680 25.36 -21.13 17.62
N ARG A 681 24.94 -20.94 18.87
CA ARG A 681 24.02 -21.85 19.54
C ARG A 681 23.11 -21.12 20.53
N ASP A 682 21.82 -21.49 20.53
CA ASP A 682 20.85 -21.03 21.52
C ASP A 682 21.00 -21.82 22.83
N HIS A 683 21.05 -21.13 23.95
CA HIS A 683 21.16 -21.71 25.30
C HIS A 683 19.89 -21.50 26.14
N GLY A 684 18.84 -20.96 25.54
CA GLY A 684 17.52 -20.82 26.16
C GLY A 684 17.17 -19.36 26.51
N ALA A 685 16.20 -19.19 27.41
CA ALA A 685 15.63 -17.89 27.73
C ALA A 685 15.12 -17.83 29.18
N ALA A 686 15.10 -16.63 29.72
CA ALA A 686 14.40 -16.26 30.94
C ALA A 686 13.37 -15.17 30.65
N THR A 687 12.51 -14.86 31.61
CA THR A 687 11.56 -13.75 31.48
C THR A 687 12.32 -12.45 31.18
N GLY A 688 12.12 -11.88 29.99
CA GLY A 688 12.81 -10.66 29.55
C GLY A 688 14.26 -10.84 29.08
N ALA A 689 14.78 -12.07 28.92
CA ALA A 689 16.13 -12.30 28.41
C ALA A 689 16.30 -13.58 27.58
N ARG A 690 17.22 -13.59 26.60
CA ARG A 690 17.59 -14.78 25.81
C ARG A 690 19.10 -14.97 25.72
N PHE A 691 19.57 -16.22 25.82
CA PHE A 691 20.97 -16.57 26.00
C PHE A 691 21.54 -17.27 24.77
N TRP A 692 22.68 -16.78 24.26
CA TRP A 692 23.30 -17.30 23.05
C TRP A 692 24.81 -17.43 23.19
N GLN A 693 25.36 -18.53 22.67
CA GLN A 693 26.78 -18.60 22.34
C GLN A 693 26.99 -17.96 20.97
N ALA A 694 27.98 -17.08 20.85
CA ALA A 694 28.33 -16.41 19.60
C ALA A 694 29.85 -16.36 19.41
N ARG A 695 30.28 -16.06 18.18
CA ARG A 695 31.68 -15.76 17.85
C ARG A 695 31.81 -14.30 17.48
N GLU A 696 32.73 -13.60 18.13
CA GLU A 696 33.10 -12.25 17.71
C GLU A 696 33.91 -12.31 16.41
N VAL A 697 33.45 -11.62 15.36
CA VAL A 697 33.99 -11.75 14.00
C VAL A 697 35.39 -11.16 13.88
N ALA A 698 35.66 -10.07 14.61
CA ALA A 698 36.96 -9.38 14.55
C ALA A 698 38.07 -10.17 15.25
N THR A 699 37.76 -10.78 16.41
CA THR A 699 38.75 -11.45 17.27
C THR A 699 38.75 -12.96 17.09
N GLY A 700 37.66 -13.54 16.57
CA GLY A 700 37.44 -14.99 16.51
C GLY A 700 37.11 -15.63 17.86
N ARG A 701 37.03 -14.85 18.95
CA ARG A 701 36.76 -15.33 20.31
C ARG A 701 35.29 -15.74 20.45
N ASP A 702 35.04 -16.84 21.16
CA ASP A 702 33.70 -17.24 21.55
C ASP A 702 33.22 -16.43 22.76
N VAL A 703 32.00 -15.92 22.69
CA VAL A 703 31.39 -15.05 23.71
C VAL A 703 29.99 -15.55 24.07
N ALA A 704 29.57 -15.23 25.29
CA ALA A 704 28.19 -15.38 25.75
C ALA A 704 27.44 -14.06 25.53
N LEU A 705 26.29 -14.14 24.87
CA LEU A 705 25.40 -13.02 24.59
C LEU A 705 24.09 -13.19 25.37
N THR A 706 23.72 -12.16 26.12
CA THR A 706 22.41 -12.04 26.78
C THR A 706 21.62 -10.90 26.14
N PHE A 707 20.60 -11.26 25.38
CA PHE A 707 19.66 -10.31 24.80
C PHE A 707 18.58 -9.96 25.81
N VAL A 708 18.54 -8.73 26.29
CA VAL A 708 17.54 -8.24 27.23
C VAL A 708 16.43 -7.50 26.48
N ASP A 709 15.18 -7.92 26.69
CA ASP A 709 13.98 -7.27 26.17
C ASP A 709 13.30 -6.46 27.26
N THR A 710 13.18 -5.15 27.04
CA THR A 710 12.53 -4.19 27.93
C THR A 710 11.23 -3.63 27.35
N THR A 711 10.72 -4.21 26.26
CA THR A 711 9.49 -3.76 25.60
C THR A 711 8.22 -4.39 26.16
N GLY A 712 8.34 -5.45 26.96
CA GLY A 712 7.24 -5.96 27.75
C GLY A 712 7.45 -7.39 28.25
N SER A 713 7.13 -7.62 29.52
CA SER A 713 6.70 -8.92 30.01
C SER A 713 5.27 -9.17 29.51
N ALA A 714 5.09 -10.15 28.63
CA ALA A 714 3.75 -10.60 28.25
C ALA A 714 2.97 -11.00 29.54
N PRO A 715 1.72 -10.53 29.76
CA PRO A 715 0.72 -10.23 28.74
C PRO A 715 0.14 -8.78 28.75
N MET A 716 0.82 -7.78 29.31
CA MET A 716 0.34 -6.39 29.31
C MET A 716 0.88 -5.57 28.13
N ALA A 717 0.21 -4.48 27.79
CA ALA A 717 0.53 -3.60 26.65
C ALA A 717 2.04 -3.25 26.60
N PRO A 718 2.65 -3.19 25.39
CA PRO A 718 4.08 -2.92 25.25
C PRO A 718 4.45 -1.57 25.88
N ALA A 719 5.56 -1.55 26.62
CA ALA A 719 6.08 -0.37 27.28
C ALA A 719 6.34 0.76 26.26
N THR A 720 6.13 2.01 26.65
CA THR A 720 6.48 3.13 25.76
C THR A 720 7.98 3.12 25.47
N PRO A 721 8.45 3.63 24.30
CA PRO A 721 9.88 3.67 24.00
C PRO A 721 10.73 4.37 25.07
N ARG A 722 10.14 5.38 25.73
CA ARG A 722 10.77 6.06 26.88
C ARG A 722 10.93 5.14 28.07
N GLU A 723 9.89 4.41 28.45
CA GLU A 723 9.95 3.45 29.55
C GLU A 723 10.92 2.31 29.22
N ALA A 724 10.86 1.74 28.02
CA ALA A 724 11.79 0.70 27.57
C ALA A 724 13.26 1.17 27.61
N ALA A 725 13.54 2.42 27.22
CA ALA A 725 14.87 3.00 27.29
C ALA A 725 15.34 3.24 28.74
N LEU A 726 14.46 3.76 29.61
CA LEU A 726 14.77 3.92 31.04
C LEU A 726 15.04 2.58 31.71
N GLN A 727 14.25 1.58 31.36
CA GLN A 727 14.40 0.21 31.81
C GLN A 727 15.71 -0.43 31.33
N ALA A 728 16.07 -0.25 30.06
CA ALA A 728 17.34 -0.71 29.50
C ALA A 728 18.53 -0.03 30.17
N ALA A 729 18.45 1.28 30.42
CA ALA A 729 19.45 2.02 31.18
C ALA A 729 19.59 1.51 32.62
N GLY A 730 18.47 1.17 33.27
CA GLY A 730 18.45 0.55 34.60
C GLY A 730 19.15 -0.80 34.64
N VAL A 731 18.84 -1.69 33.67
CA VAL A 731 19.52 -2.99 33.52
C VAL A 731 21.01 -2.80 33.25
N ALA A 732 21.39 -1.87 32.37
CA ALA A 732 22.79 -1.59 32.08
C ALA A 732 23.54 -1.07 33.32
N ARG A 733 22.93 -0.17 34.11
CA ARG A 733 23.52 0.36 35.34
C ARG A 733 23.75 -0.74 36.38
N ARG A 734 22.75 -1.58 36.65
CA ARG A 734 22.88 -2.68 37.62
C ARG A 734 23.87 -3.75 37.18
N THR A 735 23.83 -4.14 35.91
CA THR A 735 24.79 -5.10 35.35
C THR A 735 26.22 -4.56 35.37
N ARG A 736 26.46 -3.26 35.15
CA ARG A 736 27.79 -2.65 35.37
C ARG A 736 28.23 -2.67 36.83
N LYS A 737 27.30 -2.45 37.78
CA LYS A 737 27.61 -2.50 39.21
C LYS A 737 28.04 -3.92 39.60
N LEU A 738 27.36 -4.96 39.09
CA LEU A 738 27.75 -6.35 39.26
C LEU A 738 29.13 -6.65 38.62
N ALA A 739 29.35 -6.19 37.38
CA ALA A 739 30.60 -6.44 36.67
C ALA A 739 31.85 -5.90 37.41
N LYS A 740 31.72 -4.77 38.12
CA LYS A 740 32.80 -4.17 38.92
C LYS A 740 33.20 -4.98 40.15
N LEU A 741 32.39 -5.94 40.58
CA LEU A 741 32.71 -6.78 41.74
C LEU A 741 33.67 -7.92 41.40
N GLU A 742 33.90 -8.19 40.10
CA GLU A 742 34.85 -9.20 39.61
C GLU A 742 34.71 -10.56 40.34
N LEU A 743 33.46 -10.99 40.53
CA LEU A 743 33.14 -12.17 41.33
C LEU A 743 33.62 -13.46 40.63
N PRO A 744 34.33 -14.37 41.34
CA PRO A 744 34.88 -15.59 40.75
C PRO A 744 33.86 -16.52 40.08
N ALA A 745 32.60 -16.48 40.54
CA ALA A 745 31.51 -17.29 40.01
C ALA A 745 30.69 -16.59 38.90
N VAL A 746 31.17 -15.48 38.33
CA VAL A 746 30.51 -14.75 37.23
C VAL A 746 31.44 -14.71 36.02
N ALA A 747 30.87 -14.76 34.81
CA ALA A 747 31.65 -14.63 33.58
C ALA A 747 32.41 -13.29 33.51
N GLU A 748 33.64 -13.35 33.02
CA GLU A 748 34.54 -12.20 32.92
C GLU A 748 34.22 -11.32 31.69
N ASN A 749 34.87 -10.16 31.60
CA ASN A 749 34.79 -9.24 30.47
C ASN A 749 33.35 -8.82 30.08
N ILE A 750 32.55 -8.44 31.08
CA ILE A 750 31.17 -8.01 30.87
C ILE A 750 31.13 -6.63 30.19
N GLU A 751 30.72 -6.61 28.92
CA GLU A 751 30.46 -5.42 28.13
C GLU A 751 28.96 -5.28 27.90
N ILE A 752 28.42 -4.05 27.96
CA ILE A 752 26.98 -3.80 27.75
C ILE A 752 26.82 -2.86 26.58
N LEU A 753 26.20 -3.38 25.53
CA LEU A 753 25.90 -2.70 24.29
C LEU A 753 24.42 -2.30 24.24
N SER A 754 24.15 -1.17 23.58
CA SER A 754 22.78 -0.82 23.20
C SER A 754 22.29 -1.81 22.16
N TYR A 755 21.11 -2.39 22.38
CA TYR A 755 20.52 -3.32 21.42
C TYR A 755 19.03 -3.10 21.32
N ARG A 756 18.60 -2.53 20.17
CA ARG A 756 17.21 -2.15 19.90
C ARG A 756 16.67 -1.26 21.03
N SER A 757 15.50 -1.58 21.56
CA SER A 757 14.84 -0.97 22.71
C SER A 757 15.34 -1.48 24.07
N GLY A 758 16.19 -2.52 24.09
CA GLY A 758 16.71 -3.18 25.29
C GLY A 758 18.23 -3.06 25.42
N ALA A 759 18.88 -4.12 25.89
CA ALA A 759 20.33 -4.17 26.08
C ALA A 759 20.90 -5.51 25.60
N LEU A 760 22.13 -5.50 25.10
CA LEU A 760 22.91 -6.69 24.81
C LEU A 760 24.08 -6.74 25.78
N VAL A 761 24.09 -7.75 26.65
CA VAL A 761 25.23 -8.02 27.53
C VAL A 761 26.12 -9.06 26.86
N VAL A 762 27.40 -8.75 26.76
CA VAL A 762 28.44 -9.60 26.20
C VAL A 762 29.36 -9.99 27.36
N SER A 763 29.69 -11.26 27.50
CA SER A 763 30.70 -11.73 28.44
C SER A 763 31.54 -12.84 27.80
N ASP A 764 32.66 -13.19 28.41
CA ASP A 764 33.45 -14.31 27.93
C ASP A 764 32.69 -15.63 28.03
N TRP A 765 32.92 -16.50 27.06
CA TRP A 765 32.30 -17.81 27.04
C TRP A 765 32.87 -18.70 28.14
N VAL A 766 32.00 -19.24 28.99
CA VAL A 766 32.37 -20.25 29.99
C VAL A 766 32.36 -21.64 29.33
N GLU A 767 33.56 -22.15 29.04
CA GLU A 767 33.73 -23.52 28.55
C GLU A 767 33.19 -24.55 29.56
N GLY A 768 32.68 -25.69 29.08
CA GLY A 768 32.12 -26.75 29.94
C GLY A 768 30.66 -27.10 29.64
N SER A 769 29.91 -27.51 30.65
CA SER A 769 28.55 -28.07 30.51
C SER A 769 27.51 -27.25 31.27
N SER A 770 26.25 -27.22 30.82
CA SER A 770 25.19 -26.59 31.64
C SER A 770 24.90 -27.44 32.88
N VAL A 771 24.54 -26.79 33.99
CA VAL A 771 24.18 -27.48 35.24
C VAL A 771 23.06 -28.52 35.00
N LYS A 772 22.10 -28.17 34.14
CA LYS A 772 21.03 -29.07 33.71
C LYS A 772 21.56 -30.34 33.01
N ALA A 773 22.48 -30.20 32.06
CA ALA A 773 23.02 -31.34 31.33
C ALA A 773 23.81 -32.29 32.24
N VAL A 774 24.49 -31.75 33.25
CA VAL A 774 25.24 -32.55 34.23
C VAL A 774 24.28 -33.35 35.12
N ALA A 775 23.20 -32.74 35.61
CA ALA A 775 22.19 -33.46 36.38
C ALA A 775 21.38 -34.48 35.56
N GLU A 776 21.11 -34.20 34.28
CA GLU A 776 20.37 -35.11 33.40
C GLU A 776 21.25 -36.22 32.80
N SER A 777 22.55 -36.25 33.09
CA SER A 777 23.48 -37.26 32.59
C SER A 777 23.18 -38.68 33.10
N GLY A 778 22.38 -38.80 34.17
CA GLY A 778 22.03 -40.07 34.82
C GLY A 778 23.19 -40.73 35.57
N GLN A 779 24.34 -40.06 35.68
CA GLN A 779 25.49 -40.53 36.46
C GLN A 779 25.36 -40.10 37.92
N THR A 780 25.74 -40.99 38.84
CA THR A 780 25.85 -40.65 40.26
C THR A 780 27.01 -39.67 40.44
N LEU A 781 26.73 -38.49 40.99
CA LEU A 781 27.73 -37.45 41.21
C LEU A 781 28.42 -37.64 42.57
N HIS A 782 29.69 -37.27 42.67
CA HIS A 782 30.42 -37.28 43.94
C HIS A 782 30.03 -36.08 44.81
N THR A 783 29.76 -36.33 46.09
CA THR A 783 29.43 -35.31 47.10
C THR A 783 30.41 -34.14 47.10
N GLU A 784 31.71 -34.45 47.19
CA GLU A 784 32.76 -33.43 47.29
C GLU A 784 32.82 -32.55 46.04
N ALA A 785 32.60 -33.13 44.86
CA ALA A 785 32.60 -32.41 43.59
C ALA A 785 31.40 -31.46 43.48
N VAL A 786 30.20 -31.90 43.87
CA VAL A 786 28.99 -31.05 43.85
C VAL A 786 29.10 -29.91 44.87
N ALA A 787 29.61 -30.22 46.07
CA ALA A 787 29.79 -29.25 47.13
C ALA A 787 30.83 -28.17 46.74
N ASN A 788 31.99 -28.58 46.22
CA ASN A 788 33.03 -27.68 45.72
C ASN A 788 32.54 -26.84 44.52
N ALA A 789 31.72 -27.42 43.64
CA ALA A 789 31.21 -26.72 42.46
C ALA A 789 30.30 -25.53 42.83
N LEU A 790 29.47 -25.69 43.87
CA LEU A 790 28.46 -24.71 44.27
C LEU A 790 28.94 -23.69 45.30
N ALA A 791 29.98 -24.00 46.09
CA ALA A 791 30.48 -23.10 47.13
C ALA A 791 30.87 -21.69 46.60
N PRO A 792 31.60 -21.55 45.46
CA PRO A 792 31.93 -20.23 44.92
C PRO A 792 30.71 -19.41 44.51
N LEU A 793 29.63 -20.06 44.06
CA LEU A 793 28.40 -19.39 43.68
C LEU A 793 27.69 -18.81 44.92
N ALA A 794 27.63 -19.57 46.02
CA ALA A 794 27.08 -19.08 47.29
C ALA A 794 27.87 -17.87 47.82
N GLY A 795 29.21 -17.92 47.76
CA GLY A 795 30.06 -16.79 48.13
C GLY A 795 29.86 -15.56 47.25
N ALA A 796 29.70 -15.75 45.93
CA ALA A 796 29.41 -14.66 45.00
C ALA A 796 28.04 -14.01 45.24
N MET A 797 27.02 -14.80 45.62
CA MET A 797 25.71 -14.27 46.01
C MET A 797 25.83 -13.40 47.27
N ALA A 798 26.54 -13.88 48.30
CA ALA A 798 26.78 -13.10 49.50
C ALA A 798 27.48 -11.77 49.18
N ALA A 799 28.57 -11.79 48.41
CA ALA A 799 29.32 -10.59 48.04
C ALA A 799 28.50 -9.61 47.17
N ALA A 800 27.65 -10.11 46.27
CA ALA A 800 26.77 -9.27 45.46
C ALA A 800 25.71 -8.57 46.35
N HIS A 801 25.08 -9.32 47.25
CA HIS A 801 24.06 -8.80 48.16
C HIS A 801 24.65 -7.81 49.17
N GLU A 802 25.88 -8.04 49.64
CA GLU A 802 26.66 -7.08 50.45
C GLU A 802 26.84 -5.73 49.76
N ALA A 803 27.10 -5.77 48.45
CA ALA A 803 27.24 -4.59 47.62
C ALA A 803 25.89 -3.95 47.22
N ASP A 804 24.77 -4.41 47.76
CA ASP A 804 23.40 -3.95 47.44
C ASP A 804 23.10 -4.10 45.93
N VAL A 805 23.42 -5.28 45.37
CA VAL A 805 23.10 -5.67 43.98
C VAL A 805 22.71 -7.14 43.95
N PRO A 806 21.54 -7.51 43.40
CA PRO A 806 21.26 -8.92 43.16
C PRO A 806 22.19 -9.47 42.08
N LEU A 807 22.58 -10.75 42.21
CA LEU A 807 23.41 -11.44 41.24
C LEU A 807 22.72 -11.52 39.87
N GLY A 808 21.39 -11.46 39.84
CA GLY A 808 20.59 -11.50 38.61
C GLY A 808 20.34 -12.92 38.12
N LEU A 809 20.47 -13.91 39.02
CA LEU A 809 20.24 -15.31 38.75
C LEU A 809 18.72 -15.55 38.73
N ALA A 810 18.13 -15.48 37.54
CA ALA A 810 16.69 -15.66 37.35
C ALA A 810 16.32 -17.07 36.85
N ASN A 811 17.29 -17.81 36.31
CA ASN A 811 17.04 -19.14 35.74
C ASN A 811 18.32 -19.98 35.76
N ARG A 812 18.19 -21.27 36.12
CA ARG A 812 19.27 -22.27 36.06
C ARG A 812 19.96 -22.40 34.69
N GLN A 813 19.31 -21.99 33.60
CA GLN A 813 19.91 -21.96 32.25
C GLN A 813 21.06 -20.96 32.12
N GLN A 814 21.16 -19.99 33.04
CA GLN A 814 22.29 -19.05 33.10
C GLN A 814 23.57 -19.67 33.70
N LEU A 815 23.46 -20.84 34.35
CA LEU A 815 24.57 -21.50 35.05
C LEU A 815 25.25 -22.56 34.20
N ARG A 816 26.58 -22.55 34.22
CA ARG A 816 27.45 -23.55 33.58
C ARG A 816 28.51 -24.01 34.56
N ILE A 817 28.87 -25.29 34.47
CA ILE A 817 30.01 -25.86 35.18
C ILE A 817 31.22 -25.70 34.26
N ASP A 818 32.21 -24.96 34.72
CA ASP A 818 33.44 -24.72 33.99
C ASP A 818 34.36 -25.95 33.96
N THR A 819 35.48 -25.87 33.23
CA THR A 819 36.47 -26.94 33.15
C THR A 819 37.19 -27.22 34.46
N GLU A 820 37.14 -26.29 35.42
CA GLU A 820 37.68 -26.45 36.78
C GLU A 820 36.67 -27.12 37.73
N GLY A 821 35.46 -27.42 37.23
CA GLY A 821 34.39 -28.03 38.02
C GLY A 821 33.64 -27.04 38.89
N ARG A 822 33.72 -25.73 38.62
CA ARG A 822 33.03 -24.68 39.38
C ARG A 822 31.79 -24.20 38.64
N VAL A 823 30.71 -23.93 39.37
CA VAL A 823 29.50 -23.32 38.79
C VAL A 823 29.73 -21.82 38.60
N ARG A 824 29.60 -21.35 37.35
CA ARG A 824 29.64 -19.94 36.98
C ARG A 824 28.33 -19.45 36.36
N LEU A 825 27.98 -18.20 36.64
CA LEU A 825 26.96 -17.43 35.92
C LEU A 825 27.52 -17.02 34.55
N ALA A 826 27.22 -17.82 33.54
CA ALA A 826 27.75 -17.66 32.19
C ALA A 826 27.06 -16.57 31.37
N PHE A 827 25.83 -16.21 31.75
CA PHE A 827 25.01 -15.22 31.07
C PHE A 827 24.58 -14.11 32.05
N PRO A 828 25.51 -13.24 32.47
CA PRO A 828 25.21 -12.21 33.45
C PRO A 828 24.27 -11.14 32.88
N ALA A 829 23.17 -10.86 33.58
CA ALA A 829 22.30 -9.70 33.32
C ALA A 829 21.40 -9.44 34.54
N VAL A 830 21.51 -8.24 35.14
CA VAL A 830 20.67 -7.86 36.28
C VAL A 830 19.39 -7.20 35.79
N LEU A 831 18.38 -8.04 35.54
CA LEU A 831 17.06 -7.64 35.03
C LEU A 831 16.30 -6.72 36.00
N GLN A 832 15.14 -6.21 35.59
CA GLN A 832 14.32 -5.32 36.43
C GLN A 832 13.75 -6.01 37.66
N ASP A 833 13.27 -7.23 37.46
CA ASP A 833 12.63 -8.02 38.51
C ASP A 833 13.66 -8.83 39.32
N ALA A 834 14.96 -8.60 39.08
CA ALA A 834 16.03 -9.25 39.81
C ALA A 834 15.99 -8.81 41.28
N SER A 835 15.95 -9.78 42.19
CA SER A 835 15.91 -9.56 43.62
C SER A 835 16.73 -10.64 44.35
N PRO A 836 17.23 -10.35 45.57
CA PRO A 836 17.89 -11.35 46.41
C PRO A 836 17.04 -12.61 46.64
N ALA A 837 15.72 -12.47 46.77
CA ALA A 837 14.79 -13.59 46.92
C ALA A 837 14.77 -14.48 45.66
N THR A 838 14.71 -13.87 44.47
CA THR A 838 14.74 -14.61 43.19
C THR A 838 16.07 -15.32 42.96
N ASP A 839 17.18 -14.68 43.35
CA ASP A 839 18.51 -15.28 43.33
C ASP A 839 18.54 -16.52 44.25
N ALA A 840 18.01 -16.42 45.46
CA ALA A 840 17.97 -17.49 46.44
C ALA A 840 17.10 -18.68 46.00
N GLU A 841 15.93 -18.41 45.42
CA GLU A 841 15.06 -19.44 44.87
C GLU A 841 15.74 -20.19 43.70
N SER A 842 16.38 -19.45 42.81
CA SER A 842 17.12 -20.04 41.68
C SER A 842 18.33 -20.86 42.13
N PHE A 843 19.04 -20.40 43.16
CA PHE A 843 20.16 -21.14 43.77
C PHE A 843 19.69 -22.43 44.45
N ALA A 844 18.64 -22.37 45.28
CA ALA A 844 18.07 -23.54 45.93
C ALA A 844 17.58 -24.58 44.90
N SER A 845 17.01 -24.12 43.78
CA SER A 845 16.63 -24.97 42.65
C SER A 845 17.83 -25.66 42.01
N ALA A 846 18.93 -24.93 41.77
CA ALA A 846 20.16 -25.47 41.20
C ALA A 846 20.83 -26.49 42.15
N LEU A 847 20.88 -26.18 43.45
CA LEU A 847 21.38 -27.06 44.50
C LEU A 847 20.57 -28.38 44.52
N THR A 848 19.24 -28.30 44.59
CA THR A 848 18.34 -29.47 44.57
C THR A 848 18.58 -30.38 43.35
N LEU A 849 18.75 -29.77 42.18
CA LEU A 849 18.89 -30.49 40.92
C LEU A 849 20.24 -31.22 40.81
N LEU A 850 21.29 -30.69 41.42
CA LEU A 850 22.58 -31.39 41.49
C LEU A 850 22.61 -32.44 42.61
N THR A 851 21.96 -32.19 43.75
CA THR A 851 21.92 -33.13 44.88
C THR A 851 21.00 -34.32 44.64
N SER A 852 19.98 -34.23 43.78
CA SER A 852 19.09 -35.36 43.46
C SER A 852 19.79 -36.59 42.87
N ASN A 853 21.03 -36.45 42.39
CA ASN A 853 21.85 -37.54 41.85
C ASN A 853 23.07 -37.88 42.75
N VAL A 854 23.04 -37.46 44.02
CA VAL A 854 24.08 -37.73 45.02
C VAL A 854 23.46 -38.48 46.19
N ASN A 855 24.16 -39.51 46.71
CA ASN A 855 23.77 -40.18 47.95
C ASN A 855 24.59 -39.60 49.12
N SER A 856 24.13 -38.49 49.71
CA SER A 856 24.82 -37.85 50.84
C SER A 856 23.87 -37.15 51.79
N ASP A 857 23.85 -37.62 53.04
CA ASP A 857 23.07 -37.01 54.13
C ASP A 857 23.52 -35.56 54.44
N ASP A 858 24.79 -35.23 54.20
CA ASP A 858 25.34 -33.89 54.45
C ASP A 858 24.80 -32.87 53.43
N LEU A 859 24.83 -33.20 52.13
CA LEU A 859 24.27 -32.34 51.08
C LEU A 859 22.75 -32.26 51.15
N ASP A 860 22.07 -33.33 51.57
CA ASP A 860 20.63 -33.31 51.79
C ASP A 860 20.25 -32.34 52.93
N GLN A 861 21.04 -32.32 54.02
CA GLN A 861 20.86 -31.35 55.10
C GLN A 861 21.11 -29.91 54.65
N VAL A 862 22.18 -29.65 53.88
CA VAL A 862 22.46 -28.31 53.33
C VAL A 862 21.35 -27.86 52.38
N THR A 863 20.85 -28.77 51.54
CA THR A 863 19.74 -28.49 50.60
C THR A 863 18.45 -28.18 51.35
N ALA A 864 18.09 -29.00 52.34
CA ALA A 864 16.90 -28.82 53.16
C ALA A 864 16.96 -27.51 53.96
N ARG A 865 18.12 -27.19 54.56
CA ARG A 865 18.35 -25.92 55.27
C ARG A 865 18.24 -24.72 54.34
N THR A 866 18.84 -24.79 53.16
CA THR A 866 18.77 -23.71 52.16
C THR A 866 17.32 -23.48 51.71
N ARG A 867 16.56 -24.55 51.45
CA ARG A 867 15.14 -24.44 51.09
C ARG A 867 14.29 -23.87 52.22
N ALA A 868 14.51 -24.30 53.46
CA ALA A 868 13.80 -23.77 54.61
C ALA A 868 14.05 -22.27 54.81
N LEU A 869 15.28 -21.80 54.57
CA LEU A 869 15.60 -20.37 54.63
C LEU A 869 14.90 -19.58 53.52
N VAL A 870 14.85 -20.11 52.29
CA VAL A 870 14.12 -19.50 51.16
C VAL A 870 12.61 -19.45 51.45
N GLU A 871 12.01 -20.54 51.94
CA GLU A 871 10.58 -20.59 52.28
C GLU A 871 10.19 -19.64 53.42
N ALA A 872 11.12 -19.41 54.35
CA ALA A 872 10.93 -18.46 55.45
C ALA A 872 11.24 -17.00 55.09
N ASP A 873 11.66 -16.71 53.84
CA ASP A 873 12.16 -15.40 53.39
C ASP A 873 13.27 -14.83 54.30
N ALA A 874 14.08 -15.73 54.86
CA ALA A 874 15.12 -15.43 55.85
C ALA A 874 16.54 -15.50 55.25
N VAL A 875 16.65 -15.40 53.93
CA VAL A 875 17.93 -15.49 53.21
C VAL A 875 18.57 -14.10 53.13
N ASP A 876 19.60 -13.88 53.93
CA ASP A 876 20.44 -12.69 53.88
C ASP A 876 21.89 -13.03 53.49
N GLN A 877 22.74 -12.01 53.44
CA GLN A 877 24.16 -12.17 53.14
C GLN A 877 24.85 -13.15 54.11
N ALA A 878 24.51 -13.12 55.40
CA ALA A 878 25.09 -14.01 56.40
C ALA A 878 24.65 -15.46 56.18
N ALA A 879 23.40 -15.68 55.79
CA ALA A 879 22.88 -16.99 55.42
C ALA A 879 23.64 -17.59 54.23
N PHE A 880 23.93 -16.82 53.18
CA PHE A 880 24.74 -17.31 52.05
C PHE A 880 26.19 -17.60 52.43
N ARG A 881 26.79 -16.83 53.35
CA ARG A 881 28.11 -17.15 53.92
C ARG A 881 28.09 -18.44 54.73
N ASP A 882 27.04 -18.67 55.51
CA ASP A 882 26.85 -19.92 56.24
C ASP A 882 26.68 -21.12 55.29
N ILE A 883 25.93 -20.96 54.19
CA ILE A 883 25.76 -21.97 53.15
C ILE A 883 27.09 -22.25 52.44
N GLU A 884 27.85 -21.20 52.08
CA GLU A 884 29.20 -21.32 51.51
C GLU A 884 30.10 -22.15 52.44
N ARG A 885 30.13 -21.84 53.74
CA ARG A 885 30.90 -22.59 54.74
C ARG A 885 30.47 -24.05 54.84
N ALA A 886 29.16 -24.32 54.84
CA ALA A 886 28.64 -25.68 54.89
C ALA A 886 28.98 -26.49 53.63
N LEU A 887 28.99 -25.86 52.45
CA LEU A 887 29.40 -26.49 51.20
C LEU A 887 30.91 -26.79 51.18
N TYR A 888 31.77 -25.89 51.65
CA TYR A 888 33.21 -26.20 51.78
C TYR A 888 33.48 -27.35 52.77
N GLN A 889 32.73 -27.41 53.87
CA GLN A 889 32.81 -28.52 54.82
C GLN A 889 32.36 -29.84 54.18
N ALA A 890 31.24 -29.86 53.46
CA ALA A 890 30.78 -31.03 52.70
C ALA A 890 31.73 -31.43 51.56
N ALA A 891 32.53 -30.48 51.05
CA ALA A 891 33.59 -30.72 50.08
C ALA A 891 34.90 -31.22 50.70
N ASN A 892 35.01 -31.29 52.02
CA ASN A 892 36.24 -31.56 52.76
C ASN A 892 37.39 -30.60 52.37
N LEU A 893 37.04 -29.35 52.07
CA LEU A 893 37.96 -28.29 51.69
C LEU A 893 38.12 -27.27 52.83
N PRO A 894 39.30 -26.65 52.97
CA PRO A 894 39.47 -25.56 53.92
C PRO A 894 38.55 -24.41 53.54
N VAL A 895 37.76 -23.95 54.52
CA VAL A 895 36.94 -22.75 54.38
C VAL A 895 37.84 -21.56 54.05
N PRO A 896 37.54 -20.75 53.03
CA PRO A 896 38.30 -19.54 52.73
C PRO A 896 38.36 -18.64 53.99
N ASN A 897 39.58 -18.28 54.42
CA ASN A 897 39.78 -17.42 55.60
C ASN A 897 39.17 -16.04 55.36
N GLU A 898 38.25 -15.59 56.23
CA GLU A 898 37.73 -14.21 56.24
C GLU A 898 38.85 -13.17 56.48
N ASP A 899 39.97 -13.58 57.09
CA ASP A 899 41.13 -12.73 57.44
C ASP A 899 42.29 -12.77 56.42
N ALA A 900 42.16 -13.49 55.30
CA ALA A 900 43.13 -13.32 54.21
C ALA A 900 42.89 -11.93 53.60
N PRO A 901 43.90 -11.03 53.51
CA PRO A 901 43.71 -9.74 52.88
C PRO A 901 43.31 -9.99 51.43
N THR A 902 42.02 -9.86 51.14
CA THR A 902 41.55 -9.54 49.81
C THR A 902 42.26 -8.24 49.48
N ASP A 903 43.26 -8.31 48.60
CA ASP A 903 43.92 -7.13 48.08
C ASP A 903 42.83 -6.14 47.71
N LYS A 904 42.84 -5.03 48.46
CA LYS A 904 41.84 -3.97 48.51
C LYS A 904 40.95 -3.97 47.26
N ILE A 905 39.75 -4.56 47.36
CA ILE A 905 38.65 -4.04 46.56
C ILE A 905 38.57 -2.58 46.97
N PRO A 906 38.80 -1.62 46.07
CA PRO A 906 38.73 -0.23 46.45
C PRO A 906 37.30 0.00 46.91
N VAL A 907 37.13 0.14 48.23
CA VAL A 907 35.98 0.81 48.81
C VAL A 907 35.99 2.17 48.13
N VAL A 908 35.13 2.32 47.14
CA VAL A 908 34.83 3.63 46.58
C VAL A 908 34.30 4.42 47.75
N GLU A 909 35.13 5.34 48.24
CA GLU A 909 34.75 6.40 49.16
C GLU A 909 33.36 6.87 48.73
N ILE A 910 32.42 6.83 49.67
CA ILE A 910 31.15 7.53 49.51
C ILE A 910 31.56 8.98 49.30
N ILE A 911 31.58 9.39 48.03
CA ILE A 911 31.80 10.77 47.63
C ILE A 911 30.77 11.57 48.44
N GLU A 912 31.25 12.52 49.24
CA GLU A 912 30.41 13.53 49.88
C GLU A 912 29.34 14.01 48.89
N PRO A 913 28.12 14.38 49.32
CA PRO A 913 27.11 14.87 48.40
C PRO A 913 27.64 16.10 47.67
N VAL A 914 28.20 15.87 46.48
CA VAL A 914 28.67 16.91 45.57
C VAL A 914 27.41 17.68 45.19
N GLU A 915 27.39 18.97 45.55
CA GLU A 915 26.40 19.91 45.02
C GLU A 915 26.28 19.66 43.52
N PRO A 916 25.05 19.57 42.97
CA PRO A 916 24.84 19.20 41.59
C PRO A 916 25.59 20.18 40.69
N VAL A 917 26.74 19.74 40.18
CA VAL A 917 27.40 20.39 39.06
C VAL A 917 26.41 20.27 37.93
N ALA A 918 25.90 21.41 37.46
CA ALA A 918 25.06 21.48 36.29
C ALA A 918 25.84 20.88 35.12
N GLU A 919 25.58 19.60 34.86
CA GLU A 919 26.12 18.87 33.73
C GLU A 919 25.71 19.67 32.48
N HIS A 920 26.69 20.10 31.69
CA HIS A 920 26.46 20.43 30.30
C HIS A 920 26.09 19.11 29.61
N VAL A 921 24.84 18.73 29.79
CA VAL A 921 24.11 17.89 28.86
C VAL A 921 24.29 18.61 27.53
N GLU A 922 25.03 18.02 26.58
CA GLU A 922 24.89 18.42 25.18
C GLU A 922 23.40 18.56 24.94
N ASP A 923 22.97 19.77 24.61
CA ASP A 923 21.56 20.15 24.50
C ASP A 923 20.78 18.95 23.94
N PRO A 924 19.86 18.33 24.71
CA PRO A 924 19.11 17.17 24.24
C PRO A 924 18.29 17.49 22.98
N ASP A 925 18.24 18.77 22.60
CA ASP A 925 17.70 19.26 21.34
C ASP A 925 18.62 19.03 20.12
N ALA A 926 19.92 18.77 20.32
CA ALA A 926 20.91 18.48 19.27
C ALA A 926 20.89 17.01 18.81
N LEU A 927 20.41 16.07 19.64
CA LEU A 927 20.22 14.65 19.29
C LEU A 927 18.85 14.36 18.62
N ARG A 928 18.06 15.40 18.29
CA ARG A 928 16.70 15.28 17.72
C ARG A 928 16.61 14.79 16.27
N GLY A 929 17.71 14.27 15.71
CA GLY A 929 17.81 13.84 14.31
C GLY A 929 17.55 12.35 14.04
N GLY A 930 17.21 11.55 15.05
CA GLY A 930 17.03 10.10 14.90
C GLY A 930 15.77 9.56 15.58
N PHE A 931 15.38 8.36 15.15
CA PHE A 931 14.24 7.54 15.57
C PHE A 931 13.66 7.88 16.97
N GLY A 932 12.46 8.47 16.99
CA GLY A 932 11.68 8.74 18.21
C GLY A 932 11.46 10.22 18.56
N GLY A 933 12.05 11.16 17.80
CA GLY A 933 12.15 12.56 18.19
C GLY A 933 10.84 13.35 18.42
N GLN A 934 9.79 13.20 17.60
CA GLN A 934 8.54 13.96 17.82
C GLN A 934 7.31 13.20 17.31
N ARG A 935 6.45 12.73 18.22
CA ARG A 935 5.04 12.49 17.87
C ARG A 935 4.45 13.86 17.52
N MET A 936 3.99 14.02 16.28
CA MET A 936 3.37 15.27 15.86
C MET A 936 2.10 15.50 16.66
N SER A 937 1.93 16.71 17.18
CA SER A 937 0.59 17.16 17.56
C SER A 937 -0.29 17.14 16.30
N PRO A 938 -1.53 16.64 16.37
CA PRO A 938 -2.46 16.66 15.24
C PRO A 938 -2.64 18.09 14.67
N VAL A 939 -2.45 19.12 15.50
CA VAL A 939 -2.47 20.53 15.10
C VAL A 939 -1.35 20.87 14.11
N THR A 940 -0.11 20.42 14.38
CA THR A 940 1.04 20.68 13.50
C THR A 940 0.89 19.95 12.16
N VAL A 941 0.34 18.73 12.19
CA VAL A 941 0.01 17.99 10.95
C VAL A 941 -1.03 18.76 10.14
N GLY A 942 -2.07 19.26 10.81
CA GLY A 942 -3.12 20.07 10.19
C GLY A 942 -2.57 21.34 9.52
N LEU A 943 -1.67 22.07 10.20
CA LEU A 943 -1.06 23.29 9.66
C LEU A 943 -0.21 23.02 8.40
N LEU A 944 0.62 21.96 8.43
CA LEU A 944 1.44 21.57 7.29
C LEU A 944 0.58 21.12 6.10
N THR A 945 -0.48 20.37 6.40
CA THR A 945 -1.48 19.94 5.40
C THR A 945 -2.12 21.15 4.75
N PHE A 946 -2.58 22.13 5.55
CA PHE A 946 -3.18 23.36 5.05
C PHE A 946 -2.22 24.17 4.16
N ALA A 947 -0.98 24.37 4.59
CA ALA A 947 0.01 25.11 3.80
C ALA A 947 0.31 24.44 2.45
N ALA A 948 0.44 23.11 2.42
CA ALA A 948 0.66 22.37 1.19
C ALA A 948 -0.54 22.41 0.23
N VAL A 949 -1.77 22.33 0.78
CA VAL A 949 -3.01 22.51 0.02
C VAL A 949 -3.05 23.89 -0.63
N VAL A 950 -2.80 24.95 0.14
CA VAL A 950 -2.79 26.33 -0.38
C VAL A 950 -1.75 26.51 -1.50
N ALA A 951 -0.54 25.96 -1.32
CA ALA A 951 0.49 26.03 -2.35
C ALA A 951 0.07 25.30 -3.65
N ALA A 952 -0.50 24.10 -3.55
CA ALA A 952 -1.00 23.36 -4.70
C ALA A 952 -2.13 24.10 -5.42
N VAL A 953 -3.02 24.75 -4.66
CA VAL A 953 -4.11 25.56 -5.22
C VAL A 953 -3.58 26.77 -5.99
N LEU A 954 -2.62 27.51 -5.44
CA LEU A 954 -2.01 28.66 -6.12
C LEU A 954 -1.34 28.26 -7.43
N VAL A 955 -0.61 27.13 -7.44
CA VAL A 955 0.00 26.61 -8.67
C VAL A 955 -1.07 26.16 -9.66
N GLY A 956 -2.13 25.51 -9.20
CA GLY A 956 -3.27 25.14 -10.04
C GLY A 956 -3.90 26.34 -10.73
N LEU A 957 -4.20 27.41 -9.97
CA LEU A 957 -4.76 28.65 -10.50
C LEU A 957 -3.82 29.33 -11.51
N LEU A 958 -2.52 29.39 -11.22
CA LEU A 958 -1.52 29.92 -12.14
C LEU A 958 -1.43 29.10 -13.42
N THR A 959 -1.50 27.77 -13.32
CA THR A 959 -1.45 26.87 -14.47
C THR A 959 -2.70 27.06 -15.35
N THR A 960 -3.88 27.17 -14.75
CA THR A 960 -5.11 27.44 -15.50
C THR A 960 -5.05 28.80 -16.19
N TYR A 961 -4.55 29.83 -15.51
CA TYR A 961 -4.32 31.15 -16.13
C TYR A 961 -3.33 31.09 -17.30
N LEU A 962 -2.24 30.33 -17.17
CA LEU A 962 -1.27 30.16 -18.25
C LEU A 962 -1.82 29.33 -19.41
N VAL A 963 -2.61 28.29 -19.14
CA VAL A 963 -3.28 27.52 -20.19
C VAL A 963 -4.23 28.42 -20.95
N ASP A 964 -5.05 29.22 -20.26
CA ASP A 964 -5.97 30.18 -20.88
C ASP A 964 -5.23 31.26 -21.71
N PHE A 965 -4.08 31.73 -21.22
CA PHE A 965 -3.21 32.66 -21.92
C PHE A 965 -2.56 32.05 -23.18
N VAL A 966 -2.19 30.77 -23.13
CA VAL A 966 -1.53 30.05 -24.24
C VAL A 966 -2.53 29.47 -25.23
N SER A 967 -3.76 29.15 -24.80
CA SER A 967 -4.87 28.71 -25.65
C SER A 967 -5.61 29.87 -26.33
N GLY A 968 -5.06 31.08 -26.29
CA GLY A 968 -5.59 32.23 -27.01
C GLY A 968 -5.53 32.02 -28.53
N GLU A 969 -6.58 31.42 -29.09
CA GLU A 969 -6.99 31.71 -30.46
C GLU A 969 -7.47 33.17 -30.53
N ASP A 970 -7.13 33.82 -31.64
CA ASP A 970 -7.34 35.23 -31.89
C ASP A 970 -8.75 35.70 -31.48
N VAL A 971 -8.74 36.68 -30.56
CA VAL A 971 -9.92 37.42 -30.12
C VAL A 971 -10.47 38.20 -31.32
N VAL A 972 -11.48 37.65 -31.98
CA VAL A 972 -12.47 38.45 -32.72
C VAL A 972 -13.47 38.96 -31.68
N ASP A 973 -13.42 40.27 -31.44
CA ASP A 973 -14.25 41.10 -30.58
C ASP A 973 -15.43 40.41 -29.88
N LYS A 974 -15.28 40.18 -28.57
CA LYS A 974 -16.42 40.13 -27.64
C LYS A 974 -16.45 41.43 -26.85
N PRO A 975 -17.58 42.17 -26.85
CA PRO A 975 -17.68 43.40 -26.09
C PRO A 975 -17.68 43.07 -24.59
N THR A 976 -16.83 43.81 -23.87
CA THR A 976 -16.77 43.90 -22.42
C THR A 976 -18.17 44.12 -21.83
N ALA A 977 -18.69 43.10 -21.13
CA ALA A 977 -19.90 43.24 -20.33
C ALA A 977 -19.53 43.70 -18.92
N THR A 978 -19.59 45.00 -18.70
CA THR A 978 -19.84 45.61 -17.38
C THR A 978 -21.23 45.15 -16.89
N PRO A 979 -21.44 44.85 -15.60
CA PRO A 979 -22.70 44.28 -15.15
C PRO A 979 -23.80 45.34 -15.19
N THR A 980 -24.75 45.22 -16.11
CA THR A 980 -26.01 45.96 -16.03
C THR A 980 -27.12 45.19 -16.76
N ALA A 981 -28.20 44.92 -16.03
CA ALA A 981 -29.53 44.50 -16.48
C ALA A 981 -29.67 43.15 -17.25
N THR A 982 -29.96 42.11 -16.47
CA THR A 982 -30.93 41.01 -16.74
C THR A 982 -31.54 40.90 -18.14
N THR A 983 -31.22 39.81 -18.85
CA THR A 983 -32.15 39.13 -19.77
C THR A 983 -32.19 37.63 -19.47
N ASP A 984 -33.36 37.22 -19.00
CA ASP A 984 -33.81 35.92 -18.51
C ASP A 984 -33.82 34.85 -19.65
N ARG A 985 -33.10 33.73 -19.47
CA ARG A 985 -33.23 32.52 -20.33
C ARG A 985 -34.07 31.48 -19.57
N ARG A 986 -35.39 31.65 -19.55
CA ARG A 986 -36.37 30.65 -19.06
C ARG A 986 -36.93 29.81 -20.21
N VAL A 987 -37.19 28.54 -19.91
CA VAL A 987 -37.90 27.55 -20.75
C VAL A 987 -39.27 28.12 -21.19
N PRO A 988 -39.75 27.87 -22.43
CA PRO A 988 -41.08 28.29 -22.85
C PRO A 988 -42.17 27.68 -21.97
N VAL A 989 -43.10 28.51 -21.51
CA VAL A 989 -44.23 28.13 -20.64
C VAL A 989 -45.54 28.49 -21.35
N VAL A 990 -46.63 27.83 -20.99
CA VAL A 990 -47.99 28.25 -21.37
C VAL A 990 -48.25 29.65 -20.80
N ILE A 991 -48.57 30.60 -21.68
CA ILE A 991 -48.88 31.98 -21.33
C ILE A 991 -50.34 32.05 -20.87
N GLY A 992 -50.60 32.39 -19.61
CA GLY A 992 -51.96 32.53 -19.10
C GLY A 992 -52.04 32.97 -17.63
N PRO A 993 -53.23 33.34 -17.12
CA PRO A 993 -54.54 33.35 -17.80
C PRO A 993 -54.65 34.43 -18.90
N LEU A 994 -55.35 34.11 -19.99
CA LEU A 994 -55.53 35.00 -21.15
C LEU A 994 -56.91 35.66 -21.09
N ARG A 995 -56.96 36.96 -21.36
CA ARG A 995 -58.20 37.68 -21.65
C ARG A 995 -58.50 37.54 -23.14
N GLN A 996 -59.71 37.05 -23.44
CA GLN A 996 -60.19 36.83 -24.79
C GLN A 996 -61.27 37.86 -25.13
N ASN A 997 -61.01 38.70 -26.14
CA ASN A 997 -61.96 39.69 -26.64
C ASN A 997 -62.33 39.35 -28.10
N VAL A 998 -63.62 39.34 -28.42
CA VAL A 998 -64.10 39.18 -29.80
C VAL A 998 -64.27 40.57 -30.41
N LEU A 999 -63.58 40.83 -31.51
CA LEU A 999 -63.63 42.10 -32.23
C LEU A 999 -64.88 42.17 -33.13
N ASP A 1000 -65.25 43.39 -33.56
CA ASP A 1000 -66.47 43.63 -34.36
C ASP A 1000 -66.46 42.89 -35.72
N ASP A 1001 -65.30 42.49 -36.21
CA ASP A 1001 -65.11 41.70 -37.43
C ASP A 1001 -65.12 40.17 -37.21
N GLY A 1002 -65.39 39.72 -35.98
CA GLY A 1002 -65.44 38.32 -35.58
C GLY A 1002 -64.07 37.70 -35.26
N SER A 1003 -62.98 38.46 -35.31
CA SER A 1003 -61.65 37.98 -34.93
C SER A 1003 -61.47 37.91 -33.41
N LEU A 1004 -60.56 37.03 -32.97
CA LEU A 1004 -60.31 36.71 -31.58
C LEU A 1004 -58.99 37.32 -31.10
N GLN A 1005 -59.08 38.32 -30.22
CA GLN A 1005 -57.92 38.94 -29.59
C GLN A 1005 -57.60 38.25 -28.26
N LEU A 1006 -56.34 37.87 -28.09
CA LEU A 1006 -55.79 37.17 -26.92
C LEU A 1006 -54.63 37.97 -26.34
N GLU A 1007 -54.71 38.28 -25.06
CA GLU A 1007 -53.68 39.00 -24.31
C GLU A 1007 -53.58 38.47 -22.86
N PRO A 1008 -52.39 38.46 -22.24
CA PRO A 1008 -52.26 38.11 -20.83
C PRO A 1008 -53.09 39.02 -19.92
N GLU A 1009 -53.80 38.47 -18.93
CA GLU A 1009 -54.63 39.27 -18.00
C GLU A 1009 -53.82 40.29 -17.20
N ASP A 1010 -52.53 40.01 -16.97
CA ASP A 1010 -51.60 40.88 -16.26
C ASP A 1010 -50.98 41.97 -17.14
N GLY A 1011 -51.29 42.00 -18.44
CA GLY A 1011 -50.77 42.98 -19.40
C GLY A 1011 -49.28 42.82 -19.70
N SER A 1012 -48.69 41.68 -19.35
CA SER A 1012 -47.28 41.40 -19.57
C SER A 1012 -46.96 41.23 -21.06
N ALA A 1013 -45.80 41.72 -21.47
CA ALA A 1013 -45.30 41.50 -22.82
C ALA A 1013 -44.70 40.09 -22.95
N PHE A 1014 -44.86 39.44 -24.09
CA PHE A 1014 -44.39 38.07 -24.29
C PHE A 1014 -43.78 37.85 -25.67
N SER A 1015 -42.84 36.90 -25.77
CA SER A 1015 -42.39 36.35 -27.05
C SER A 1015 -43.14 35.05 -27.32
N LEU A 1016 -43.76 34.93 -28.48
CA LEU A 1016 -44.55 33.76 -28.87
C LEU A 1016 -43.69 32.79 -29.67
N GLU A 1017 -43.66 31.53 -29.26
CA GLU A 1017 -42.95 30.44 -29.96
C GLU A 1017 -43.91 29.46 -30.63
N GLN A 1018 -45.09 29.24 -30.03
CA GLN A 1018 -46.06 28.30 -30.56
C GLN A 1018 -47.48 28.67 -30.12
N VAL A 1019 -48.46 28.42 -31.00
CA VAL A 1019 -49.89 28.57 -30.71
C VAL A 1019 -50.60 27.25 -30.95
N LEU A 1020 -51.41 26.83 -29.99
CA LEU A 1020 -52.27 25.65 -30.09
C LEU A 1020 -53.72 26.11 -30.18
N ILE A 1021 -54.42 25.74 -31.25
CA ILE A 1021 -55.81 26.11 -31.52
C ILE A 1021 -56.64 24.83 -31.56
N ASP A 1022 -57.59 24.66 -30.64
CA ASP A 1022 -58.60 23.61 -30.73
C ASP A 1022 -59.84 24.17 -31.44
N ALA A 1023 -60.22 23.57 -32.56
CA ALA A 1023 -61.36 24.00 -33.36
C ALA A 1023 -62.21 22.83 -33.87
N SER A 1024 -63.48 23.09 -34.15
CA SER A 1024 -64.36 22.16 -34.86
C SER A 1024 -64.76 22.72 -36.22
N GLY A 1025 -64.40 22.00 -37.28
CA GLY A 1025 -64.57 22.42 -38.68
C GLY A 1025 -63.24 22.55 -39.41
N SER A 1026 -63.27 22.98 -40.68
CA SER A 1026 -62.07 23.24 -41.47
C SER A 1026 -62.17 24.62 -42.11
N ALA A 1027 -61.29 25.53 -41.73
CA ALA A 1027 -61.25 26.89 -42.27
C ALA A 1027 -59.81 27.44 -42.23
N PRO A 1028 -59.38 28.25 -43.21
CA PRO A 1028 -58.13 28.98 -43.12
C PRO A 1028 -58.12 29.97 -41.94
N PHE A 1029 -56.95 30.16 -41.34
CA PHE A 1029 -56.74 31.15 -40.29
C PHE A 1029 -55.49 31.97 -40.54
N THR A 1030 -55.52 33.22 -40.06
CA THR A 1030 -54.40 34.15 -40.06
C THR A 1030 -54.22 34.68 -38.65
N LEU A 1031 -52.98 34.63 -38.16
CA LEU A 1031 -52.55 35.10 -36.84
C LEU A 1031 -51.76 36.39 -37.00
N TYR A 1032 -52.16 37.43 -36.27
CA TYR A 1032 -51.51 38.73 -36.27
C TYR A 1032 -50.90 39.03 -34.89
N GLY A 1033 -49.68 39.54 -34.85
CA GLY A 1033 -49.00 39.93 -33.61
C GLY A 1033 -48.96 41.43 -33.46
N VAL A 1034 -49.34 41.97 -32.29
CA VAL A 1034 -49.24 43.41 -31.99
C VAL A 1034 -47.99 43.65 -31.14
N PRO A 1035 -46.93 44.30 -31.67
CA PRO A 1035 -45.71 44.58 -30.93
C PRO A 1035 -45.91 45.63 -29.83
N VAL A 1036 -45.06 45.58 -28.80
CA VAL A 1036 -45.10 46.55 -27.68
C VAL A 1036 -44.81 47.99 -28.11
N GLU A 1037 -43.89 48.18 -29.07
CA GLU A 1037 -43.39 49.52 -29.43
C GLU A 1037 -44.22 50.23 -30.51
N GLN A 1038 -45.16 49.54 -31.16
CA GLN A 1038 -45.98 50.08 -32.25
C GLN A 1038 -47.41 49.53 -32.22
N GLU A 1039 -48.34 50.30 -31.65
CA GLU A 1039 -49.78 50.05 -31.78
C GLU A 1039 -50.23 50.48 -33.19
N THR A 1040 -49.89 49.65 -34.18
CA THR A 1040 -50.19 49.89 -35.60
C THR A 1040 -51.62 49.47 -35.94
N ALA A 1041 -52.31 50.29 -36.75
CA ALA A 1041 -53.67 49.99 -37.20
C ALA A 1041 -53.78 48.71 -38.06
N ASN A 1042 -52.66 48.20 -38.57
CA ASN A 1042 -52.54 46.92 -39.26
C ASN A 1042 -51.38 46.12 -38.66
N PRO A 1043 -51.65 45.19 -37.73
CA PRO A 1043 -50.60 44.36 -37.14
C PRO A 1043 -49.99 43.40 -38.19
N PRO A 1044 -48.69 43.07 -38.09
CA PRO A 1044 -48.05 42.11 -38.97
C PRO A 1044 -48.61 40.70 -38.79
N VAL A 1045 -48.72 39.98 -39.92
CA VAL A 1045 -49.05 38.54 -39.92
C VAL A 1045 -47.86 37.76 -39.40
N ILE A 1046 -48.09 36.95 -38.37
CA ILE A 1046 -47.07 36.14 -37.70
C ILE A 1046 -47.20 34.65 -38.00
N ALA A 1047 -48.40 34.17 -38.39
CA ALA A 1047 -48.60 32.81 -38.90
C ALA A 1047 -49.88 32.69 -39.72
N GLU A 1048 -49.90 31.78 -40.69
CA GLU A 1048 -51.08 31.43 -41.49
C GLU A 1048 -51.19 29.91 -41.63
N GLY A 1049 -52.40 29.40 -41.67
CA GLY A 1049 -52.62 27.96 -41.79
C GLY A 1049 -54.07 27.59 -42.05
N THR A 1050 -54.38 26.30 -41.95
CA THR A 1050 -55.74 25.79 -42.10
C THR A 1050 -56.12 24.98 -40.87
N LEU A 1051 -57.16 25.42 -40.16
CA LEU A 1051 -57.74 24.67 -39.06
C LEU A 1051 -58.34 23.37 -39.58
N ARG A 1052 -58.21 22.32 -38.78
CA ARG A 1052 -58.88 21.03 -38.96
C ARG A 1052 -59.53 20.68 -37.63
N SER A 1053 -60.57 19.85 -37.67
CA SER A 1053 -61.25 19.45 -36.45
C SER A 1053 -60.29 18.77 -35.47
N GLY A 1054 -60.15 19.32 -34.27
CA GLY A 1054 -59.15 18.94 -33.26
C GLY A 1054 -58.11 20.03 -33.02
N GLN A 1055 -57.04 19.67 -32.30
CA GLN A 1055 -55.99 20.61 -31.93
C GLN A 1055 -54.97 20.77 -33.07
N VAL A 1056 -54.79 21.99 -33.53
CA VAL A 1056 -53.82 22.38 -34.57
C VAL A 1056 -52.75 23.25 -33.93
N SER A 1057 -51.48 22.91 -34.12
CA SER A 1057 -50.33 23.70 -33.68
C SER A 1057 -49.76 24.53 -34.82
N ALA A 1058 -49.44 25.78 -34.54
CA ALA A 1058 -48.68 26.65 -35.43
C ALA A 1058 -47.43 27.15 -34.70
N ASP A 1059 -46.26 26.83 -35.24
CA ASP A 1059 -44.99 27.35 -34.73
C ASP A 1059 -44.81 28.79 -35.23
N VAL A 1060 -44.42 29.68 -34.34
CA VAL A 1060 -44.33 31.12 -34.59
C VAL A 1060 -42.96 31.60 -34.14
N GLU A 1061 -42.26 32.37 -34.96
CA GLU A 1061 -40.98 32.96 -34.58
C GLU A 1061 -41.12 34.49 -34.53
N THR A 1062 -41.31 35.03 -33.32
CA THR A 1062 -41.46 36.48 -33.11
C THR A 1062 -40.13 37.09 -32.64
N SER A 1063 -39.61 38.04 -33.42
CA SER A 1063 -38.37 38.77 -33.10
C SER A 1063 -38.58 39.88 -32.07
N GLU A 1064 -39.81 40.39 -31.97
CA GLU A 1064 -40.19 41.48 -31.07
C GLU A 1064 -41.21 41.00 -30.02
N PRO A 1065 -41.17 41.54 -28.78
CA PRO A 1065 -42.17 41.20 -27.77
C PRO A 1065 -43.54 41.73 -28.18
N LEU A 1066 -44.55 40.90 -28.01
CA LEU A 1066 -45.95 41.18 -28.32
C LEU A 1066 -46.72 41.56 -27.05
N LEU A 1067 -47.69 42.46 -27.19
CA LEU A 1067 -48.69 42.75 -26.15
C LEU A 1067 -49.90 41.83 -26.27
N ARG A 1068 -50.28 41.50 -27.50
CA ARG A 1068 -51.48 40.73 -27.83
C ARG A 1068 -51.38 40.09 -29.20
N VAL A 1069 -52.18 39.06 -29.40
CA VAL A 1069 -52.28 38.31 -30.65
C VAL A 1069 -53.74 38.31 -31.12
N VAL A 1070 -53.97 38.50 -32.42
CA VAL A 1070 -55.30 38.46 -33.02
C VAL A 1070 -55.39 37.28 -33.97
N LEU A 1071 -56.33 36.37 -33.72
CA LEU A 1071 -56.64 35.22 -34.56
C LEU A 1071 -57.87 35.52 -35.41
N LYS A 1072 -57.70 35.50 -36.73
CA LYS A 1072 -58.80 35.62 -37.69
C LYS A 1072 -59.03 34.29 -38.39
N VAL A 1073 -60.27 33.81 -38.40
CA VAL A 1073 -60.66 32.56 -39.06
C VAL A 1073 -61.66 32.89 -40.17
N GLU A 1074 -61.37 32.46 -41.39
CA GLU A 1074 -62.20 32.74 -42.57
C GLU A 1074 -63.03 31.50 -42.94
N GLY A 1075 -64.23 31.38 -42.38
CA GLY A 1075 -65.16 30.27 -42.66
C GLY A 1075 -66.04 29.90 -41.46
N GLU A 1076 -66.77 28.77 -41.56
CA GLU A 1076 -67.72 28.32 -40.52
C GLU A 1076 -67.07 27.48 -39.39
N ALA A 1077 -65.74 27.46 -39.26
CA ALA A 1077 -65.08 26.71 -38.19
C ALA A 1077 -65.20 27.43 -36.84
N GLN A 1078 -65.59 26.70 -35.79
CA GLN A 1078 -65.69 27.23 -34.43
C GLN A 1078 -64.42 26.95 -33.64
N VAL A 1079 -63.78 28.00 -33.11
CA VAL A 1079 -62.64 27.89 -32.18
C VAL A 1079 -63.16 27.63 -30.77
N LYS A 1080 -62.67 26.55 -30.14
CA LYS A 1080 -63.06 26.14 -28.79
C LYS A 1080 -62.10 26.65 -27.73
N ASP A 1081 -60.81 26.56 -28.00
CA ASP A 1081 -59.76 26.99 -27.06
C ASP A 1081 -58.50 27.40 -27.83
N VAL A 1082 -57.74 28.35 -27.26
CA VAL A 1082 -56.47 28.81 -27.81
C VAL A 1082 -55.45 28.93 -26.69
N THR A 1083 -54.35 28.19 -26.81
CA THR A 1083 -53.23 28.23 -25.88
C THR A 1083 -52.02 28.86 -26.55
N LEU A 1084 -51.45 29.89 -25.90
CA LEU A 1084 -50.21 30.53 -26.33
C LEU A 1084 -49.03 29.93 -25.54
N VAL A 1085 -47.95 29.54 -26.24
CA VAL A 1085 -46.74 28.98 -25.63
C VAL A 1085 -45.56 29.86 -26.02
N GLY A 1086 -44.82 30.32 -25.02
CA GLY A 1086 -43.73 31.26 -25.23
C GLY A 1086 -43.09 31.72 -23.94
N ARG A 1087 -42.45 32.89 -23.97
CA ARG A 1087 -41.72 33.44 -22.80
C ARG A 1087 -42.35 34.77 -22.41
N VAL A 1088 -42.78 34.86 -21.15
CA VAL A 1088 -43.33 36.10 -20.59
C VAL A 1088 -42.18 36.97 -20.07
N ARG A 1089 -42.10 38.23 -20.51
CA ARG A 1089 -41.24 39.24 -19.90
C ARG A 1089 -42.02 39.89 -18.75
N VAL A 1090 -41.68 39.50 -17.52
CA VAL A 1090 -42.14 40.23 -16.34
C VAL A 1090 -41.35 41.53 -16.28
N HIS A 1091 -42.03 42.67 -16.29
CA HIS A 1091 -41.40 43.98 -16.09
C HIS A 1091 -41.07 44.24 -14.62
#